data_AF-A0A7J4UVN7-F1
#
_entry.id   AF-A0A7J4UVN7-F1
#
_cell.length_a   1.000
_cell.length_b   1.000
_cell.length_c   1.000
_cell.angle_alpha   90.00
_cell.angle_beta   90.00
_cell.angle_gamma   90.00
#
_symmetry.space_group_name_H-M   'P 1'
#
loop_
_entity.id
_entity.type
_entity.pdbx_description
1 polymer ?
#
loop_
_entity_poly.entity_id
_entity_poly.type
_entity_poly.pdbx_seq_one_letter_code
_entity_poly.pdbx_strand_id
1 'polypeptide(L)'
;MPEITPKQKQELQELVSLLGSIKGMHTELVTVLIPAGTNIYQVSNQLSAEASTAANIKSKQTRTSVVTALEMIIRELKEYRQTPPNGLALFCGNVSEKEGGQDIQIWAYQPPKPLNVRIYRCDKVFVIEPLKEMLEVDEVFGLLVIDRQAATIGLLEGKQIKVIRTFTSGVPGKVRAGGQCLSPDTLIMKDNGEIIKIKDSHNPLLIVSENFNIEKTEETPVIAKWENDKELFKITTKYPKLQIKASKDHSFFVRTENGIEEKPLSEIKIGDYLIMPEKINLTMIKEQEINFTPIIQQAWNMKKINIPKTLDNTFAKILGYYLGDGNYEIDRISFSEQREELAKNYKNLIDNYFGVNAVVRFRENKGYYQIRVGSRILSQLFRSIFQKDDKTLNEEIPSIILKSPDNVLASFIKGFFDAEGYISSNRVGLGINNEKIIKQLQLLLLRFGIVSSVLEYNNRRNPYSKKPRFTIVIDDGKSLSIFKERIGFSAHDKSQKLDLALKNRSKRSNVRQLVVNGKEVARILRNSGLTTHQFKCPSFFVNERQLSKEIFKSKILDKIENEELKRRLELFYLSNLNIAKISKIESVGTQKTVDIETKNHNFVANGLVVHNSAARYSRVTEGLAKEFFRRVAEGMKEIFFDMPKLKGILIGGPIPTKEDFIDEGDLVTKLKEKIIAVKDVGYTDEHGLELLVEQSWEDIAQQELIKEKKILTTFFDALGKKREKTTYGYEKTKAALERGAVELLLISDKLPKEQIKMLEALALLSGTEVVIIGTENQDGDQFLNLTKGAGAILRFQIDFD
;
A
#
# COMPACT_ATOMS: atom_id res chain seq x y z
N MET A 1 -17.39 -3.61 -36.12
CA MET A 1 -18.14 -3.17 -37.31
C MET A 1 -17.75 -4.09 -38.47
N PRO A 2 -18.62 -4.33 -39.47
CA PRO A 2 -18.22 -5.13 -40.62
C PRO A 2 -17.06 -4.41 -41.34
N GLU A 3 -15.96 -5.13 -41.58
CA GLU A 3 -14.83 -4.61 -42.35
C GLU A 3 -15.27 -4.32 -43.80
N ILE A 4 -14.79 -3.20 -44.36
CA ILE A 4 -15.04 -2.85 -45.77
C ILE A 4 -14.43 -3.96 -46.63
N THR A 5 -15.24 -4.60 -47.47
CA THR A 5 -14.73 -5.63 -48.37
C THR A 5 -13.77 -5.02 -49.40
N PRO A 6 -12.76 -5.77 -49.89
CA PRO A 6 -11.83 -5.27 -50.91
C PRO A 6 -12.54 -4.66 -52.13
N LYS A 7 -13.67 -5.25 -52.54
CA LYS A 7 -14.52 -4.75 -53.62
C LYS A 7 -15.16 -3.39 -53.31
N GLN A 8 -15.75 -3.23 -52.12
CA GLN A 8 -16.33 -1.94 -51.69
C GLN A 8 -15.28 -0.85 -51.52
N LYS A 9 -14.06 -1.22 -51.09
CA LYS A 9 -12.93 -0.29 -51.00
C LYS A 9 -12.51 0.20 -52.40
N GLN A 10 -12.46 -0.71 -53.37
CA GLN A 10 -12.18 -0.38 -54.77
C GLN A 10 -13.25 0.55 -55.36
N GLU A 11 -14.53 0.20 -55.22
CA GLU A 11 -15.66 1.02 -55.72
C GLU A 11 -15.67 2.43 -55.11
N LEU A 12 -15.40 2.54 -53.79
CA LEU A 12 -15.29 3.83 -53.12
C LEU A 12 -14.10 4.65 -53.62
N GLN A 13 -12.96 4.01 -53.86
CA GLN A 13 -11.74 4.67 -54.35
C GLN A 13 -11.91 5.17 -55.79
N GLU A 14 -12.55 4.39 -56.65
CA GLU A 14 -12.91 4.77 -58.02
C GLU A 14 -13.88 5.97 -58.01
N LEU A 15 -14.92 5.93 -57.17
CA LEU A 15 -15.88 7.03 -57.04
C LEU A 15 -15.25 8.33 -56.54
N VAL A 16 -14.42 8.25 -55.48
CA VAL A 16 -13.72 9.42 -54.93
C VAL A 16 -12.75 10.02 -55.95
N SER A 17 -12.07 9.18 -56.74
CA SER A 17 -11.18 9.62 -57.82
C SER A 17 -11.96 10.34 -58.94
N LEU A 18 -13.07 9.75 -59.38
CA LEU A 18 -13.96 10.32 -60.40
C LEU A 18 -14.52 11.68 -59.94
N LEU A 19 -15.18 11.73 -58.78
CA LEU A 19 -15.79 12.95 -58.25
C LEU A 19 -14.75 14.04 -57.98
N GLY A 20 -13.54 13.67 -57.54
CA GLY A 20 -12.44 14.61 -57.32
C GLY A 20 -11.82 15.18 -58.60
N SER A 21 -12.04 14.54 -59.75
CA SER A 21 -11.61 15.05 -61.05
C SER A 21 -12.56 16.08 -61.65
N ILE A 22 -13.82 16.08 -61.22
CA ILE A 22 -14.89 16.95 -61.72
C ILE A 22 -14.79 18.34 -61.08
N LYS A 23 -14.81 19.38 -61.91
CA LYS A 23 -14.79 20.78 -61.46
C LYS A 23 -15.80 21.61 -62.25
N GLY A 24 -16.73 22.23 -61.55
CA GLY A 24 -17.70 23.15 -62.12
C GLY A 24 -17.07 24.50 -62.46
N MET A 25 -17.56 25.14 -63.55
CA MET A 25 -17.15 26.48 -63.96
C MET A 25 -17.53 27.55 -62.91
N HIS A 26 -18.69 27.38 -62.30
CA HIS A 26 -19.22 28.20 -61.20
C HIS A 26 -19.70 27.29 -60.05
N THR A 27 -20.40 27.83 -59.07
CA THR A 27 -20.95 27.07 -57.92
C THR A 27 -22.17 26.25 -58.35
N GLU A 28 -21.95 25.26 -59.21
CA GLU A 28 -22.98 24.49 -59.93
C GLU A 28 -22.96 23.00 -59.56
N LEU A 29 -22.08 22.58 -58.66
CA LEU A 29 -22.00 21.20 -58.15
C LEU A 29 -22.63 21.13 -56.76
N VAL A 30 -23.64 20.27 -56.62
CA VAL A 30 -24.41 20.05 -55.40
C VAL A 30 -23.96 18.76 -54.74
N THR A 31 -23.54 18.85 -53.47
CA THR A 31 -23.25 17.69 -52.61
C THR A 31 -24.30 17.59 -51.51
N VAL A 32 -24.90 16.41 -51.36
CA VAL A 32 -25.84 16.07 -50.28
C VAL A 32 -25.39 14.79 -49.59
N LEU A 33 -24.98 14.89 -48.32
CA LEU A 33 -24.67 13.74 -47.47
C LEU A 33 -25.76 13.56 -46.41
N ILE A 34 -26.37 12.38 -46.37
CA ILE A 34 -27.45 12.03 -45.47
C ILE A 34 -26.94 11.02 -44.45
N PRO A 35 -26.88 11.37 -43.15
CA PRO A 35 -26.46 10.44 -42.11
C PRO A 35 -27.37 9.22 -41.98
N ALA A 36 -26.82 8.11 -41.50
CA ALA A 36 -27.59 6.92 -41.16
C ALA A 36 -28.75 7.24 -40.20
N GLY A 37 -29.93 6.66 -40.43
CA GLY A 37 -31.12 6.87 -39.59
C GLY A 37 -31.86 8.19 -39.78
N THR A 38 -31.39 9.09 -40.65
CA THR A 38 -32.08 10.35 -40.97
C THR A 38 -33.39 10.07 -41.72
N ASN A 39 -34.43 10.87 -41.51
CA ASN A 39 -35.69 10.74 -42.26
C ASN A 39 -35.55 11.37 -43.67
N ILE A 40 -35.66 10.56 -44.73
CA ILE A 40 -35.56 11.00 -46.14
C ILE A 40 -36.57 12.10 -46.46
N TYR A 41 -37.79 12.03 -45.95
CA TYR A 41 -38.83 13.01 -46.24
C TYR A 41 -38.45 14.41 -45.73
N GLN A 42 -37.79 14.49 -44.55
CA GLN A 42 -37.30 15.77 -44.02
C GLN A 42 -36.21 16.35 -44.90
N VAL A 43 -35.31 15.51 -45.44
CA VAL A 43 -34.26 15.95 -46.36
C VAL A 43 -34.85 16.41 -47.70
N SER A 44 -35.81 15.66 -48.25
CA SER A 44 -36.50 16.05 -49.49
C SER A 44 -37.23 17.39 -49.36
N ASN A 45 -37.87 17.65 -48.22
CA ASN A 45 -38.54 18.93 -47.95
C ASN A 45 -37.54 20.09 -47.84
N GLN A 46 -36.41 19.87 -47.18
CA GLN A 46 -35.32 20.86 -47.12
C GLN A 46 -34.80 21.18 -48.54
N LEU A 47 -34.47 20.16 -49.34
CA LEU A 47 -33.95 20.38 -50.70
C LEU A 47 -34.98 21.07 -51.61
N SER A 48 -36.28 20.82 -51.42
CA SER A 48 -37.34 21.54 -52.15
C SER A 48 -37.39 23.03 -51.81
N ALA A 49 -37.17 23.37 -50.53
CA ALA A 49 -37.04 24.77 -50.10
C ALA A 49 -35.78 25.42 -50.69
N GLU A 50 -34.65 24.70 -50.68
CA GLU A 50 -33.39 25.16 -51.29
C GLU A 50 -33.51 25.38 -52.80
N ALA A 51 -34.23 24.52 -53.53
CA ALA A 51 -34.50 24.70 -54.96
C ALA A 51 -35.32 25.98 -55.22
N SER A 52 -36.30 26.25 -54.35
CA SER A 52 -37.11 27.48 -54.42
C SER A 52 -36.26 28.73 -54.17
N THR A 53 -35.32 28.68 -53.22
CA THR A 53 -34.38 29.79 -52.95
C THR A 53 -33.35 29.95 -54.07
N ALA A 54 -32.86 28.85 -54.65
CA ALA A 54 -31.92 28.85 -55.77
C ALA A 54 -32.49 29.51 -57.04
N ALA A 55 -33.82 29.58 -57.19
CA ALA A 55 -34.48 30.33 -58.28
C ALA A 55 -34.14 31.84 -58.28
N ASN A 56 -33.65 32.39 -57.16
CA ASN A 56 -33.24 33.79 -57.04
C ASN A 56 -31.76 34.04 -57.39
N ILE A 57 -31.00 33.01 -57.82
CA ILE A 57 -29.63 33.17 -58.28
C ILE A 57 -29.58 34.11 -59.51
N LYS A 58 -28.73 35.13 -59.45
CA LYS A 58 -28.61 36.19 -60.49
C LYS A 58 -28.09 35.67 -61.82
N SER A 59 -27.14 34.73 -61.80
CA SER A 59 -26.61 34.08 -63.00
C SER A 59 -27.63 33.08 -63.55
N LYS A 60 -28.13 33.32 -64.79
CA LYS A 60 -29.14 32.45 -65.43
C LYS A 60 -28.62 31.02 -65.58
N GLN A 61 -27.37 30.84 -65.98
CA GLN A 61 -26.76 29.53 -66.19
C GLN A 61 -26.61 28.76 -64.87
N THR A 62 -26.00 29.38 -63.87
CA THR A 62 -25.81 28.78 -62.54
C THR A 62 -27.13 28.48 -61.85
N ARG A 63 -28.13 29.35 -61.99
CA ARG A 63 -29.48 29.11 -61.51
C ARG A 63 -30.07 27.83 -62.11
N THR A 64 -30.02 27.69 -63.43
CA THR A 64 -30.56 26.52 -64.11
C THR A 64 -29.81 25.26 -63.71
N SER A 65 -28.48 25.28 -63.67
CA SER A 65 -27.67 24.13 -63.25
C SER A 65 -27.99 23.67 -61.82
N VAL A 66 -28.07 24.61 -60.85
CA VAL A 66 -28.32 24.28 -59.43
C VAL A 66 -29.77 23.80 -59.22
N VAL A 67 -30.76 24.48 -59.80
CA VAL A 67 -32.17 24.08 -59.67
C VAL A 67 -32.40 22.70 -60.27
N THR A 68 -31.89 22.44 -61.48
CA THR A 68 -32.02 21.13 -62.12
C THR A 68 -31.27 20.04 -61.35
N ALA A 69 -30.09 20.34 -60.80
CA ALA A 69 -29.36 19.39 -59.96
C ALA A 69 -30.15 19.02 -58.68
N LEU A 70 -30.79 20.01 -58.02
CA LEU A 70 -31.63 19.77 -56.84
C LEU A 70 -32.88 18.97 -57.18
N GLU A 71 -33.55 19.27 -58.30
CA GLU A 71 -34.71 18.50 -58.77
C GLU A 71 -34.35 17.05 -59.08
N MET A 72 -33.18 16.81 -59.69
CA MET A 72 -32.66 15.47 -59.95
C MET A 72 -32.37 14.71 -58.65
N ILE A 73 -31.76 15.37 -57.65
CA ILE A 73 -31.52 14.78 -56.33
C ILE A 73 -32.84 14.46 -55.62
N ILE A 74 -33.84 15.36 -55.66
CA ILE A 74 -35.15 15.13 -55.06
C ILE A 74 -35.86 13.95 -55.74
N ARG A 75 -35.73 13.83 -57.06
CA ARG A 75 -36.28 12.67 -57.80
C ARG A 75 -35.60 11.37 -57.37
N GLU A 76 -34.27 11.37 -57.27
CA GLU A 76 -33.50 10.21 -56.83
C GLU A 76 -33.88 9.80 -55.39
N LEU A 77 -34.08 10.75 -54.48
CA LEU A 77 -34.50 10.47 -53.11
C LEU A 77 -35.87 9.79 -53.00
N LYS A 78 -36.77 9.98 -53.98
CA LYS A 78 -38.09 9.33 -53.99
C LYS A 78 -38.02 7.83 -54.26
N GLU A 79 -36.93 7.34 -54.86
CA GLU A 79 -36.71 5.91 -55.09
C GLU A 79 -36.41 5.15 -53.78
N TYR A 80 -36.02 5.87 -52.71
CA TYR A 80 -35.70 5.29 -51.42
C TYR A 80 -36.87 5.43 -50.44
N ARG A 81 -37.41 4.30 -49.96
CA ARG A 81 -38.48 4.29 -48.93
C ARG A 81 -38.00 4.79 -47.56
N GLN A 82 -36.73 4.54 -47.24
CA GLN A 82 -36.07 4.93 -46.00
C GLN A 82 -34.57 5.08 -46.26
N THR A 83 -33.88 5.85 -45.42
CA THR A 83 -32.43 6.03 -45.56
C THR A 83 -31.73 4.67 -45.42
N PRO A 84 -30.83 4.31 -46.34
CA PRO A 84 -30.06 3.08 -46.22
C PRO A 84 -29.32 3.00 -44.88
N PRO A 85 -28.99 1.79 -44.39
CA PRO A 85 -28.46 1.57 -43.04
C PRO A 85 -27.18 2.37 -42.72
N ASN A 86 -26.39 2.70 -43.74
CA ASN A 86 -25.14 3.46 -43.60
C ASN A 86 -25.27 4.93 -44.06
N GLY A 87 -26.48 5.42 -44.33
CA GLY A 87 -26.68 6.75 -44.93
C GLY A 87 -26.62 6.71 -46.46
N LEU A 88 -26.64 7.90 -47.07
CA LEU A 88 -26.65 8.08 -48.53
C LEU A 88 -25.81 9.31 -48.92
N ALA A 89 -24.96 9.17 -49.93
CA ALA A 89 -24.18 10.26 -50.51
C ALA A 89 -24.65 10.54 -51.94
N LEU A 90 -25.05 11.78 -52.21
CA LEU A 90 -25.60 12.23 -53.49
C LEU A 90 -24.78 13.40 -54.00
N PHE A 91 -24.32 13.28 -55.24
CA PHE A 91 -23.54 14.31 -55.93
C PHE A 91 -24.23 14.60 -57.25
N CYS A 92 -24.55 15.86 -57.55
CA CYS A 92 -25.22 16.23 -58.80
C CYS A 92 -24.75 17.58 -59.29
N GLY A 93 -24.50 17.74 -60.57
CA GLY A 93 -24.10 19.04 -61.12
C GLY A 93 -23.68 18.99 -62.58
N ASN A 94 -23.45 20.17 -63.15
CA ASN A 94 -23.05 20.30 -64.54
C ASN A 94 -21.55 19.99 -64.72
N VAL A 95 -21.24 18.99 -65.53
CA VAL A 95 -19.86 18.53 -65.83
C VAL A 95 -19.38 18.91 -67.22
N SER A 96 -20.14 19.71 -67.97
CA SER A 96 -19.72 20.19 -69.29
C SER A 96 -18.46 21.04 -69.21
N GLU A 97 -17.43 20.66 -69.97
CA GLU A 97 -16.18 21.44 -70.12
C GLU A 97 -16.34 22.64 -71.07
N LYS A 98 -17.43 22.70 -71.84
CA LYS A 98 -17.73 23.80 -72.77
C LYS A 98 -18.55 24.88 -72.08
N GLU A 99 -18.11 26.13 -72.23
CA GLU A 99 -18.83 27.31 -71.72
C GLU A 99 -20.21 27.42 -72.39
N GLY A 100 -21.28 27.30 -71.58
CA GLY A 100 -22.67 27.29 -72.03
C GLY A 100 -23.27 25.91 -72.30
N GLY A 101 -22.49 24.82 -72.22
CA GLY A 101 -23.01 23.45 -72.29
C GLY A 101 -23.68 23.02 -70.98
N GLN A 102 -24.76 22.24 -71.11
CA GLN A 102 -25.46 21.62 -69.98
C GLN A 102 -25.35 20.10 -70.09
N ASP A 103 -24.51 19.51 -69.22
CA ASP A 103 -24.40 18.07 -69.02
C ASP A 103 -24.48 17.82 -67.52
N ILE A 104 -25.72 17.68 -66.99
CA ILE A 104 -25.96 17.48 -65.56
C ILE A 104 -26.02 15.99 -65.28
N GLN A 105 -25.12 15.52 -64.44
CA GLN A 105 -25.01 14.12 -64.03
C GLN A 105 -25.25 13.99 -62.53
N ILE A 106 -25.76 12.82 -62.13
CA ILE A 106 -26.02 12.46 -60.73
C ILE A 106 -25.30 11.17 -60.38
N TRP A 107 -24.67 11.15 -59.20
CA TRP A 107 -24.06 9.98 -58.58
C TRP A 107 -24.72 9.76 -57.22
N ALA A 108 -25.40 8.64 -57.07
CA ALA A 108 -25.91 8.14 -55.81
C ALA A 108 -25.04 7.00 -55.32
N TYR A 109 -24.54 7.09 -54.09
CA TYR A 109 -23.68 6.09 -53.49
C TYR A 109 -24.09 5.77 -52.07
N GLN A 110 -24.21 4.47 -51.77
CA GLN A 110 -24.44 3.98 -50.42
C GLN A 110 -23.09 3.66 -49.76
N PRO A 111 -22.68 4.40 -48.71
CA PRO A 111 -21.37 4.20 -48.10
C PRO A 111 -21.23 2.84 -47.39
N PRO A 112 -20.02 2.25 -47.38
CA PRO A 112 -19.78 0.95 -46.75
C PRO A 112 -19.74 1.04 -45.21
N LYS A 113 -19.45 2.23 -44.66
CA LYS A 113 -19.53 2.58 -43.23
C LYS A 113 -20.61 3.66 -43.00
N PRO A 114 -21.26 3.72 -41.82
CA PRO A 114 -22.26 4.76 -41.53
C PRO A 114 -21.73 6.19 -41.68
N LEU A 115 -22.43 7.03 -42.46
CA LEU A 115 -22.23 8.47 -42.48
C LEU A 115 -22.77 9.10 -41.18
N ASN A 116 -21.95 9.91 -40.52
CA ASN A 116 -22.32 10.66 -39.31
C ASN A 116 -22.50 12.17 -39.56
N VAL A 117 -22.19 12.65 -40.77
CA VAL A 117 -22.22 14.07 -41.13
C VAL A 117 -23.35 14.37 -42.09
N ARG A 118 -24.10 15.46 -41.82
CA ARG A 118 -25.13 15.97 -42.71
C ARG A 118 -24.57 17.17 -43.47
N ILE A 119 -24.48 17.06 -44.79
CA ILE A 119 -23.95 18.14 -45.63
C ILE A 119 -24.96 18.45 -46.73
N TYR A 120 -25.20 19.74 -46.95
CA TYR A 120 -25.79 20.29 -48.16
C TYR A 120 -24.89 21.45 -48.59
N ARG A 121 -24.29 21.36 -49.78
CA ARG A 121 -23.39 22.40 -50.27
C ARG A 121 -23.40 22.49 -51.79
N CYS A 122 -23.52 23.70 -52.30
CA CYS A 122 -23.32 24.04 -53.71
C CYS A 122 -21.95 24.72 -53.84
N ASP A 123 -21.05 24.15 -54.64
CA ASP A 123 -19.69 24.66 -54.81
C ASP A 123 -19.15 24.39 -56.22
N LYS A 124 -17.92 24.80 -56.50
CA LYS A 124 -17.20 24.50 -57.75
C LYS A 124 -16.63 23.09 -57.78
N VAL A 125 -16.58 22.40 -56.64
CA VAL A 125 -16.07 21.03 -56.46
C VAL A 125 -17.02 20.25 -55.56
N PHE A 126 -17.09 18.93 -55.73
CA PHE A 126 -17.84 18.08 -54.80
C PHE A 126 -17.13 17.97 -53.44
N VAL A 127 -17.90 17.90 -52.35
CA VAL A 127 -17.39 17.70 -50.99
C VAL A 127 -17.22 16.20 -50.75
N ILE A 128 -16.00 15.70 -50.94
CA ILE A 128 -15.70 14.25 -50.90
C ILE A 128 -14.88 13.85 -49.67
N GLU A 129 -14.53 14.79 -48.79
CA GLU A 129 -13.70 14.58 -47.61
C GLU A 129 -14.25 13.47 -46.70
N PRO A 130 -15.57 13.43 -46.36
CA PRO A 130 -16.11 12.37 -45.51
C PRO A 130 -16.04 10.96 -46.12
N LEU A 131 -15.98 10.86 -47.46
CA LEU A 131 -15.80 9.59 -48.16
C LEU A 131 -14.32 9.18 -48.26
N LYS A 132 -13.40 10.17 -48.35
CA LYS A 132 -11.95 9.94 -48.29
C LYS A 132 -11.51 9.42 -46.92
N GLU A 133 -12.03 9.99 -45.84
CA GLU A 133 -11.76 9.51 -44.46
C GLU A 133 -12.14 8.03 -44.29
N MET A 134 -13.09 7.49 -45.08
CA MET A 134 -13.47 6.07 -45.02
C MET A 134 -12.48 5.13 -45.71
N LEU A 135 -11.59 5.64 -46.58
CA LEU A 135 -10.56 4.88 -47.29
C LEU A 135 -9.24 4.77 -46.51
N GLU A 136 -9.04 5.67 -45.53
CA GLU A 136 -7.90 5.61 -44.62
C GLU A 136 -7.95 4.29 -43.83
N VAL A 137 -6.79 3.63 -43.72
CA VAL A 137 -6.68 2.40 -42.92
C VAL A 137 -6.97 2.81 -41.49
N ASP A 138 -7.99 2.21 -40.85
CA ASP A 138 -8.29 2.49 -39.44
C ASP A 138 -7.03 2.19 -38.62
N GLU A 139 -6.29 3.24 -38.27
CA GLU A 139 -5.13 3.14 -37.41
C GLU A 139 -5.64 2.86 -36.00
N VAL A 140 -5.14 1.78 -35.41
CA VAL A 140 -5.56 1.36 -34.08
C VAL A 140 -4.46 1.70 -33.09
N PHE A 141 -4.78 2.55 -32.12
CA PHE A 141 -3.91 2.84 -30.98
C PHE A 141 -4.50 2.22 -29.72
N GLY A 142 -3.64 1.59 -28.92
CA GLY A 142 -4.00 1.10 -27.59
C GLY A 142 -3.97 2.25 -26.59
N LEU A 143 -4.96 2.34 -25.72
CA LEU A 143 -5.03 3.35 -24.68
C LEU A 143 -5.03 2.68 -23.30
N LEU A 144 -4.29 3.23 -22.36
CA LEU A 144 -4.34 2.87 -20.95
C LEU A 144 -4.40 4.15 -20.12
N VAL A 145 -5.42 4.28 -19.26
CA VAL A 145 -5.36 5.22 -18.13
C VAL A 145 -5.30 4.44 -16.82
N ILE A 146 -4.38 4.83 -15.94
CA ILE A 146 -4.09 4.09 -14.71
C ILE A 146 -3.80 5.01 -13.53
N ASP A 147 -4.37 4.70 -12.38
CA ASP A 147 -3.96 5.21 -11.09
C ASP A 147 -3.74 4.05 -10.10
N ARG A 148 -3.63 4.35 -8.79
CA ARG A 148 -3.42 3.31 -7.77
C ARG A 148 -4.70 2.54 -7.41
N GLN A 149 -5.87 3.01 -7.82
CA GLN A 149 -7.19 2.47 -7.45
C GLN A 149 -7.88 1.73 -8.60
N ALA A 150 -7.68 2.18 -9.84
CA ALA A 150 -8.34 1.69 -11.02
C ALA A 150 -7.48 1.90 -12.29
N ALA A 151 -7.80 1.12 -13.32
CA ALA A 151 -7.18 1.25 -14.63
C ALA A 151 -8.20 0.93 -15.71
N THR A 152 -8.19 1.65 -16.81
CA THR A 152 -9.07 1.40 -17.96
C THR A 152 -8.24 1.25 -19.22
N ILE A 153 -8.46 0.14 -19.94
CA ILE A 153 -7.87 -0.16 -21.24
C ILE A 153 -8.91 0.18 -22.31
N GLY A 154 -8.50 0.96 -23.31
CA GLY A 154 -9.31 1.35 -24.46
C GLY A 154 -8.58 1.14 -25.79
N LEU A 155 -9.31 1.33 -26.87
CA LEU A 155 -8.81 1.40 -28.25
C LEU A 155 -9.23 2.73 -28.86
N LEU A 156 -8.32 3.37 -29.58
CA LEU A 156 -8.63 4.46 -30.49
C LEU A 156 -8.63 3.89 -31.91
N GLU A 157 -9.80 3.88 -32.55
CA GLU A 157 -9.98 3.50 -33.95
C GLU A 157 -10.44 4.75 -34.72
N GLY A 158 -9.53 5.34 -35.49
CA GLY A 158 -9.77 6.64 -36.15
C GLY A 158 -10.04 7.75 -35.12
N LYS A 159 -11.28 8.28 -35.08
CA LYS A 159 -11.73 9.30 -34.11
C LYS A 159 -12.53 8.74 -32.94
N GLN A 160 -12.78 7.42 -32.90
CA GLN A 160 -13.63 6.80 -31.87
C GLN A 160 -12.79 6.11 -30.81
N ILE A 161 -13.09 6.43 -29.54
CA ILE A 161 -12.55 5.73 -28.37
C ILE A 161 -13.52 4.62 -27.98
N LYS A 162 -13.00 3.41 -27.79
CA LYS A 162 -13.76 2.25 -27.33
C LYS A 162 -13.14 1.69 -26.06
N VAL A 163 -13.88 1.77 -24.95
CA VAL A 163 -13.49 1.12 -23.69
C VAL A 163 -13.58 -0.39 -23.82
N ILE A 164 -12.51 -1.11 -23.51
CA ILE A 164 -12.44 -2.57 -23.61
C ILE A 164 -12.58 -3.23 -22.24
N ARG A 165 -11.83 -2.75 -21.24
CA ARG A 165 -11.78 -3.37 -19.93
C ARG A 165 -11.37 -2.39 -18.84
N THR A 166 -12.04 -2.47 -17.70
CA THR A 166 -11.70 -1.70 -16.49
C THR A 166 -11.27 -2.66 -15.39
N PHE A 167 -10.27 -2.24 -14.62
CA PHE A 167 -9.71 -2.95 -13.48
C PHE A 167 -9.86 -2.08 -12.24
N THR A 168 -10.04 -2.75 -11.10
CA THR A 168 -9.99 -2.13 -9.78
C THR A 168 -8.92 -2.82 -8.94
N SER A 169 -8.14 -2.03 -8.20
CA SER A 169 -7.02 -2.52 -7.41
C SER A 169 -7.45 -3.01 -6.03
N GLY A 170 -8.61 -2.57 -5.54
CA GLY A 170 -9.09 -2.86 -4.17
C GLY A 170 -8.24 -2.20 -3.08
N VAL A 171 -7.35 -1.27 -3.45
CA VAL A 171 -6.44 -0.56 -2.56
C VAL A 171 -7.19 0.59 -1.85
N PRO A 172 -7.24 0.63 -0.49
CA PRO A 172 -7.78 1.78 0.24
C PRO A 172 -6.96 3.05 -0.02
N GLY A 173 -7.62 4.22 -0.12
CA GLY A 173 -6.95 5.51 -0.34
C GLY A 173 -5.95 5.88 0.76
N LYS A 174 -4.97 6.73 0.43
CA LYS A 174 -3.90 7.20 1.34
C LYS A 174 -4.48 7.70 2.67
N VAL A 175 -4.16 7.02 3.77
CA VAL A 175 -4.35 7.55 5.13
C VAL A 175 -3.20 8.53 5.40
N ARG A 176 -3.51 9.78 5.74
CA ARG A 176 -2.49 10.78 6.12
C ARG A 176 -1.68 10.28 7.32
N ALA A 177 -0.35 10.43 7.25
CA ALA A 177 0.55 10.19 8.37
C ALA A 177 0.11 10.97 9.62
N GLY A 178 0.31 10.40 10.81
CA GLY A 178 -0.09 10.99 12.10
C GLY A 178 -1.45 10.52 12.63
N GLY A 179 -1.94 9.35 12.18
CA GLY A 179 -3.19 8.72 12.62
C GLY A 179 -3.11 8.07 14.01
N GLN A 180 -2.08 7.26 14.21
CA GLN A 180 -2.06 6.18 15.20
C GLN A 180 -1.26 6.54 16.45
N CYS A 181 -1.78 7.47 17.26
CA CYS A 181 -1.02 8.01 18.39
C CYS A 181 -1.36 7.29 19.71
N LEU A 182 -0.34 7.15 20.57
CA LEU A 182 -0.44 6.66 21.94
C LEU A 182 -0.28 7.80 22.94
N SER A 183 -0.69 7.55 24.18
CA SER A 183 -0.48 8.52 25.25
C SER A 183 1.02 8.67 25.60
N PRO A 184 1.52 9.90 25.90
CA PRO A 184 2.92 10.17 26.24
C PRO A 184 3.45 9.37 27.44
N ASP A 185 2.57 8.94 28.35
CA ASP A 185 2.89 8.12 29.54
C ASP A 185 2.98 6.61 29.25
N THR A 186 2.76 6.19 28.00
CA THR A 186 2.88 4.78 27.59
C THR A 186 4.31 4.30 27.77
N LEU A 187 4.50 3.17 28.44
CA LEU A 187 5.81 2.58 28.69
C LEU A 187 6.21 1.64 27.56
N ILE A 188 7.45 1.78 27.10
CA ILE A 188 8.10 0.91 26.13
C ILE A 188 9.42 0.40 26.72
N MET A 189 9.84 -0.79 26.30
CA MET A 189 11.10 -1.41 26.75
C MET A 189 12.14 -1.34 25.64
N LYS A 190 13.36 -0.94 26.01
CA LYS A 190 14.54 -0.95 25.13
C LYS A 190 15.15 -2.35 25.03
N ASP A 191 15.96 -2.57 24.00
CA ASP A 191 16.75 -3.79 23.78
C ASP A 191 17.64 -4.19 24.99
N ASN A 192 18.14 -3.20 25.72
CA ASN A 192 18.94 -3.38 26.93
C ASN A 192 18.12 -3.57 28.22
N GLY A 193 16.79 -3.60 28.15
CA GLY A 193 15.88 -3.80 29.28
C GLY A 193 15.44 -2.55 30.03
N GLU A 194 15.98 -1.37 29.68
CA GLU A 194 15.52 -0.10 30.22
C GLU A 194 14.09 0.20 29.78
N ILE A 195 13.25 0.63 30.73
CA ILE A 195 11.85 0.99 30.48
C ILE A 195 11.74 2.52 30.50
N ILE A 196 11.28 3.09 29.39
CA ILE A 196 11.09 4.53 29.25
C ILE A 196 9.64 4.83 28.88
N LYS A 197 9.24 6.10 28.97
CA LYS A 197 7.98 6.57 28.39
C LYS A 197 8.16 6.79 26.89
N ILE A 198 7.12 6.55 26.10
CA ILE A 198 7.16 6.70 24.65
C ILE A 198 7.52 8.13 24.21
N LYS A 199 7.13 9.14 25.00
CA LYS A 199 7.52 10.54 24.78
C LYS A 199 9.02 10.79 24.92
N ASP A 200 9.74 9.93 25.63
CA ASP A 200 11.18 10.06 25.85
C ASP A 200 11.97 9.24 24.79
N SER A 201 11.27 8.62 23.82
CA SER A 201 11.89 7.96 22.68
C SER A 201 12.47 8.97 21.68
N HIS A 202 13.49 8.54 20.93
CA HIS A 202 14.18 9.31 19.90
C HIS A 202 14.67 8.37 18.78
N ASN A 203 15.00 8.90 17.61
CA ASN A 203 15.68 8.15 16.55
C ASN A 203 17.21 8.40 16.63
N PRO A 204 18.07 7.35 16.62
CA PRO A 204 17.73 5.93 16.69
C PRO A 204 17.60 5.46 18.15
N LEU A 205 16.58 4.64 18.41
CA LEU A 205 16.43 3.92 19.68
C LEU A 205 15.93 2.52 19.38
N LEU A 206 16.65 1.50 19.86
CA LEU A 206 16.21 0.10 19.75
C LEU A 206 15.20 -0.22 20.85
N ILE A 207 14.04 -0.71 20.44
CA ILE A 207 12.95 -1.10 21.33
C ILE A 207 12.46 -2.51 21.04
N VAL A 208 11.78 -3.09 22.01
CA VAL A 208 11.24 -4.45 21.94
C VAL A 208 10.03 -4.51 21.01
N SER A 209 10.04 -5.49 20.12
CA SER A 209 8.97 -5.87 19.19
C SER A 209 8.75 -7.39 19.20
N GLU A 210 7.72 -7.87 18.50
CA GLU A 210 7.44 -9.30 18.36
C GLU A 210 7.38 -9.69 16.89
N ASN A 211 8.09 -10.77 16.56
CA ASN A 211 8.06 -11.37 15.24
C ASN A 211 6.93 -12.40 15.18
N PHE A 212 5.81 -12.05 14.54
CA PHE A 212 4.65 -12.95 14.45
C PHE A 212 4.91 -14.23 13.63
N ASN A 213 5.94 -14.28 12.77
CA ASN A 213 6.22 -15.46 11.96
C ASN A 213 6.90 -16.57 12.77
N ILE A 214 7.82 -16.20 13.66
CA ILE A 214 8.55 -17.13 14.53
C ILE A 214 8.08 -17.10 15.98
N GLU A 215 7.14 -16.20 16.29
CA GLU A 215 6.57 -15.92 17.62
C GLU A 215 7.66 -15.75 18.67
N LYS A 216 8.61 -14.84 18.40
CA LYS A 216 9.70 -14.49 19.32
C LYS A 216 9.90 -12.99 19.39
N THR A 217 10.32 -12.57 20.58
CA THR A 217 10.79 -11.22 20.84
C THR A 217 11.98 -10.88 19.93
N GLU A 218 11.92 -9.70 19.32
CA GLU A 218 13.00 -9.13 18.50
C GLU A 218 13.15 -7.64 18.78
N GLU A 219 14.23 -7.04 18.29
CA GLU A 219 14.48 -5.60 18.41
C GLU A 219 14.15 -4.86 17.11
N THR A 220 13.64 -3.65 17.26
CA THR A 220 13.32 -2.77 16.14
C THR A 220 13.78 -1.34 16.45
N PRO A 221 14.46 -0.65 15.52
CA PRO A 221 14.79 0.76 15.71
C PRO A 221 13.56 1.63 15.50
N VAL A 222 13.43 2.66 16.34
CA VAL A 222 12.55 3.82 16.11
C VAL A 222 13.14 4.65 14.97
N ILE A 223 12.37 4.82 13.90
CA ILE A 223 12.73 5.53 12.67
C ILE A 223 12.23 6.97 12.70
N ALA A 224 11.04 7.19 13.26
CA ALA A 224 10.45 8.51 13.33
C ALA A 224 9.56 8.65 14.56
N LYS A 225 9.34 9.90 14.94
CA LYS A 225 8.50 10.28 16.08
C LYS A 225 7.79 11.58 15.77
N TRP A 226 6.51 11.63 16.08
CA TRP A 226 5.68 12.82 15.97
C TRP A 226 4.91 13.05 17.27
N GLU A 227 4.61 14.31 17.55
CA GLU A 227 3.75 14.71 18.67
C GLU A 227 2.54 15.45 18.12
N ASN A 228 1.36 15.04 18.54
CA ASN A 228 0.08 15.59 18.07
C ASN A 228 -0.90 15.70 19.24
N ASP A 229 -1.96 16.47 19.08
CA ASP A 229 -3.07 16.48 20.04
C ASP A 229 -4.26 15.69 19.47
N LYS A 230 -4.71 14.66 20.18
CA LYS A 230 -5.82 13.80 19.74
C LYS A 230 -6.70 13.36 20.90
N GLU A 231 -7.95 13.05 20.58
CA GLU A 231 -8.85 12.35 21.49
C GLU A 231 -8.29 10.95 21.79
N LEU A 232 -8.03 10.67 23.07
CA LEU A 232 -7.52 9.39 23.54
C LEU A 232 -8.62 8.55 24.17
N PHE A 233 -8.50 7.23 24.01
CA PHE A 233 -9.37 6.22 24.60
C PHE A 233 -8.55 5.30 25.49
N LYS A 234 -8.96 5.14 26.75
CA LYS A 234 -8.37 4.20 27.69
C LYS A 234 -8.97 2.82 27.47
N ILE A 235 -8.15 1.88 27.05
CA ILE A 235 -8.49 0.47 26.90
C ILE A 235 -8.03 -0.27 28.16
N THR A 236 -8.92 -1.06 28.75
CA THR A 236 -8.61 -1.92 29.91
C THR A 236 -8.96 -3.37 29.60
N THR A 237 -7.99 -4.27 29.75
CA THR A 237 -8.21 -5.72 29.59
C THR A 237 -8.66 -6.38 30.90
N LYS A 238 -9.35 -7.51 30.80
CA LYS A 238 -9.92 -8.25 31.94
C LYS A 238 -8.86 -9.08 32.66
N TYR A 239 -8.15 -9.93 31.91
CA TYR A 239 -7.11 -10.84 32.38
C TYR A 239 -6.07 -11.05 31.26
N PRO A 240 -4.77 -10.82 31.52
CA PRO A 240 -4.30 -9.97 32.62
C PRO A 240 -4.91 -8.56 32.52
N LYS A 241 -4.99 -7.83 33.64
CA LYS A 241 -5.45 -6.44 33.64
C LYS A 241 -4.30 -5.50 33.24
N LEU A 242 -4.34 -5.08 31.98
CA LEU A 242 -3.46 -4.13 31.32
C LEU A 242 -4.25 -2.86 30.99
N GLN A 243 -3.54 -1.75 30.86
CA GLN A 243 -4.14 -0.46 30.48
C GLN A 243 -3.26 0.26 29.47
N ILE A 244 -3.87 0.70 28.37
CA ILE A 244 -3.22 1.54 27.36
C ILE A 244 -4.18 2.64 26.93
N LYS A 245 -3.65 3.77 26.51
CA LYS A 245 -4.41 4.91 26.00
C LYS A 245 -3.96 5.21 24.58
N ALA A 246 -4.90 5.23 23.63
CA ALA A 246 -4.61 5.35 22.21
C ALA A 246 -5.67 6.18 21.48
N SER A 247 -5.34 6.76 20.32
CA SER A 247 -6.32 7.42 19.45
C SER A 247 -7.28 6.41 18.81
N LYS A 248 -8.44 6.87 18.31
CA LYS A 248 -9.40 6.01 17.58
C LYS A 248 -8.78 5.29 16.39
N ASP A 249 -7.83 5.92 15.72
CA ASP A 249 -7.21 5.39 14.51
C ASP A 249 -6.02 4.45 14.82
N HIS A 250 -5.58 4.39 16.08
CA HIS A 250 -4.44 3.56 16.45
C HIS A 250 -4.78 2.08 16.29
N SER A 251 -3.93 1.37 15.55
CA SER A 251 -4.17 -0.02 15.20
C SER A 251 -3.57 -0.98 16.21
N PHE A 252 -4.35 -1.97 16.60
CA PHE A 252 -3.94 -3.06 17.48
C PHE A 252 -3.98 -4.38 16.74
N PHE A 253 -3.15 -5.32 17.18
CA PHE A 253 -3.30 -6.72 16.80
C PHE A 253 -4.41 -7.35 17.63
N VAL A 254 -5.44 -7.81 16.94
CA VAL A 254 -6.65 -8.39 17.52
C VAL A 254 -6.80 -9.82 17.03
N ARG A 255 -7.13 -10.73 17.94
CA ARG A 255 -7.46 -12.10 17.59
C ARG A 255 -8.89 -12.18 17.02
N THR A 256 -9.04 -12.65 15.78
CA THR A 256 -10.32 -12.81 15.05
C THR A 256 -10.64 -14.28 14.73
N GLU A 257 -11.62 -14.59 13.87
CA GLU A 257 -11.84 -15.96 13.39
C GLU A 257 -10.76 -16.44 12.38
N ASN A 258 -10.12 -15.53 11.65
CA ASN A 258 -9.17 -15.86 10.59
C ASN A 258 -7.71 -15.84 11.03
N GLY A 259 -7.41 -15.27 12.20
CA GLY A 259 -6.03 -15.18 12.67
C GLY A 259 -5.85 -14.03 13.64
N ILE A 260 -4.62 -13.53 13.67
CA ILE A 260 -4.32 -12.22 14.22
C ILE A 260 -4.51 -11.21 13.08
N GLU A 261 -5.42 -10.27 13.25
CA GLU A 261 -5.66 -9.18 12.30
C GLU A 261 -5.31 -7.84 12.95
N GLU A 262 -4.93 -6.89 12.12
CA GLU A 262 -4.77 -5.50 12.54
C GLU A 262 -6.11 -4.80 12.46
N LYS A 263 -6.52 -4.11 13.54
CA LYS A 263 -7.75 -3.32 13.56
C LYS A 263 -7.52 -1.97 14.24
N PRO A 264 -8.03 -0.86 13.68
CA PRO A 264 -8.04 0.42 14.37
C PRO A 264 -8.96 0.35 15.59
N LEU A 265 -8.66 1.13 16.62
CA LEU A 265 -9.47 1.16 17.85
C LEU A 265 -10.95 1.50 17.59
N SER A 266 -11.26 2.26 16.54
CA SER A 266 -12.64 2.54 16.09
C SER A 266 -13.46 1.29 15.73
N GLU A 267 -12.81 0.20 15.31
CA GLU A 267 -13.45 -1.07 14.94
C GLU A 267 -13.44 -2.10 16.08
N ILE A 268 -12.66 -1.86 17.12
CA ILE A 268 -12.48 -2.78 18.25
C ILE A 268 -13.63 -2.64 19.25
N LYS A 269 -14.15 -3.77 19.71
CA LYS A 269 -15.29 -3.84 20.64
C LYS A 269 -14.90 -4.48 21.96
N ILE A 270 -15.69 -4.19 23.00
CA ILE A 270 -15.58 -4.89 24.28
C ILE A 270 -15.80 -6.38 24.06
N GLY A 271 -14.88 -7.20 24.55
CA GLY A 271 -14.90 -8.65 24.37
C GLY A 271 -13.89 -9.17 23.35
N ASP A 272 -13.36 -8.30 22.48
CA ASP A 272 -12.24 -8.63 21.59
C ASP A 272 -10.97 -8.92 22.39
N TYR A 273 -9.99 -9.54 21.76
CA TYR A 273 -8.76 -10.00 22.40
C TYR A 273 -7.55 -9.33 21.76
N LEU A 274 -6.82 -8.53 22.53
CA LEU A 274 -5.55 -7.94 22.10
C LEU A 274 -4.40 -8.93 22.27
N ILE A 275 -3.35 -8.78 21.46
CA ILE A 275 -2.15 -9.61 21.58
C ILE A 275 -1.13 -9.01 22.55
N MET A 276 -0.48 -9.89 23.32
CA MET A 276 0.67 -9.56 24.16
C MET A 276 1.74 -10.66 24.08
N PRO A 277 3.01 -10.35 24.36
CA PRO A 277 4.02 -11.37 24.59
C PRO A 277 3.76 -12.09 25.91
N GLU A 278 3.99 -13.40 25.93
CA GLU A 278 3.96 -14.23 27.12
C GLU A 278 5.26 -14.10 27.92
N LYS A 279 6.39 -13.93 27.22
CA LYS A 279 7.70 -13.63 27.78
C LYS A 279 8.45 -12.66 26.87
N ILE A 280 9.15 -11.70 27.47
CA ILE A 280 10.09 -10.82 26.74
C ILE A 280 11.50 -11.39 26.92
N ASN A 281 12.14 -11.75 25.82
CA ASN A 281 13.54 -12.20 25.83
C ASN A 281 14.45 -11.10 25.30
N LEU A 282 15.50 -10.77 26.05
CA LEU A 282 16.46 -9.74 25.70
C LEU A 282 17.84 -10.38 25.52
N THR A 283 18.55 -9.96 24.48
CA THR A 283 19.87 -10.49 24.10
C THR A 283 21.02 -9.60 24.59
N MET A 284 20.80 -8.28 24.70
CA MET A 284 21.83 -7.27 24.93
C MET A 284 21.96 -6.83 26.40
N ILE A 285 21.75 -7.74 27.34
CA ILE A 285 21.85 -7.44 28.77
C ILE A 285 23.29 -7.66 29.26
N LYS A 286 23.81 -6.70 30.02
CA LYS A 286 25.18 -6.72 30.54
C LYS A 286 25.20 -6.51 32.04
N GLU A 287 26.28 -6.93 32.69
CA GLU A 287 26.56 -6.53 34.06
C GLU A 287 26.63 -5.01 34.16
N GLN A 288 26.23 -4.49 35.33
CA GLN A 288 26.09 -3.05 35.51
C GLN A 288 27.15 -2.55 36.49
N GLU A 289 27.92 -1.56 36.07
CA GLU A 289 28.93 -0.90 36.89
C GLU A 289 28.31 0.20 37.76
N ILE A 290 28.87 0.37 38.96
CA ILE A 290 28.46 1.38 39.93
C ILE A 290 29.50 2.49 39.90
N ASN A 291 29.22 3.51 39.10
CA ASN A 291 30.05 4.71 38.99
C ASN A 291 29.71 5.68 40.12
N PHE A 292 30.27 5.44 41.30
CA PHE A 292 30.04 6.26 42.48
C PHE A 292 31.36 6.78 43.05
N THR A 293 31.50 8.11 43.09
CA THR A 293 32.58 8.79 43.80
C THR A 293 31.96 9.57 44.96
N PRO A 294 32.31 9.25 46.23
CA PRO A 294 31.75 9.97 47.37
C PRO A 294 32.25 11.42 47.39
N ILE A 295 31.35 12.36 47.66
CA ILE A 295 31.67 13.80 47.74
C ILE A 295 32.60 14.08 48.94
N ILE A 296 32.52 13.26 49.98
CA ILE A 296 33.37 13.37 51.17
C ILE A 296 34.34 12.19 51.21
N GLN A 297 35.63 12.49 51.26
CA GLN A 297 36.68 11.49 51.46
C GLN A 297 36.67 10.99 52.91
N GLN A 298 36.80 9.67 53.11
CA GLN A 298 36.91 9.09 54.45
C GLN A 298 38.18 9.61 55.13
N ALA A 299 38.07 10.03 56.40
CA ALA A 299 39.24 10.25 57.21
C ALA A 299 39.99 8.91 57.42
N TRP A 300 41.32 8.95 57.37
CA TRP A 300 42.25 7.84 57.62
C TRP A 300 41.94 6.96 58.84
N ASN A 301 41.25 7.48 59.85
CA ASN A 301 40.89 6.78 61.09
C ASN A 301 39.46 6.21 61.12
N MET A 302 38.71 6.24 60.02
CA MET A 302 37.36 5.67 59.93
C MET A 302 37.37 4.22 59.42
N LYS A 303 36.43 3.40 59.91
CA LYS A 303 36.20 2.03 59.39
C LYS A 303 35.90 2.11 57.88
N LYS A 304 36.71 1.43 57.07
CA LYS A 304 36.57 1.41 55.61
C LYS A 304 35.24 0.77 55.23
N ILE A 305 34.43 1.48 54.44
CA ILE A 305 33.15 0.97 53.95
C ILE A 305 33.40 0.29 52.62
N ASN A 306 32.85 -0.91 52.45
CA ASN A 306 32.94 -1.63 51.19
C ASN A 306 31.90 -1.05 50.22
N ILE A 307 32.37 -0.41 49.15
CA ILE A 307 31.50 0.09 48.08
C ILE A 307 31.66 -0.85 46.88
N PRO A 308 30.57 -1.50 46.42
CA PRO A 308 30.66 -2.40 45.29
C PRO A 308 30.95 -1.63 43.99
N LYS A 309 31.78 -2.24 43.14
CA LYS A 309 32.07 -1.71 41.79
C LYS A 309 31.04 -2.12 40.75
N THR A 310 30.36 -3.24 40.98
CA THR A 310 29.31 -3.79 40.10
C THR A 310 28.06 -4.12 40.90
N LEU A 311 26.92 -4.09 40.23
CA LEU A 311 25.63 -4.42 40.83
C LEU A 311 25.42 -5.93 40.81
N ASP A 312 25.72 -6.57 41.94
CA ASP A 312 25.52 -8.00 42.13
C ASP A 312 24.12 -8.34 42.70
N ASN A 313 23.84 -9.64 42.83
CA ASN A 313 22.57 -10.14 43.36
C ASN A 313 22.28 -9.62 44.79
N THR A 314 23.31 -9.53 45.63
CA THR A 314 23.18 -9.16 47.03
C THR A 314 22.79 -7.68 47.14
N PHE A 315 23.50 -6.81 46.44
CA PHE A 315 23.20 -5.39 46.46
C PHE A 315 21.86 -5.09 45.80
N ALA A 316 21.55 -5.74 44.67
CA ALA A 316 20.24 -5.61 44.03
C ALA A 316 19.10 -5.97 44.99
N LYS A 317 19.26 -7.03 45.79
CA LYS A 317 18.29 -7.40 46.83
C LYS A 317 18.14 -6.32 47.91
N ILE A 318 19.24 -5.73 48.37
CA ILE A 318 19.23 -4.62 49.33
C ILE A 318 18.53 -3.38 48.73
N LEU A 319 18.76 -3.08 47.46
CA LEU A 319 18.05 -2.00 46.74
C LEU A 319 16.54 -2.30 46.63
N GLY A 320 16.15 -3.56 46.49
CA GLY A 320 14.75 -3.99 46.53
C GLY A 320 14.11 -3.74 47.90
N TYR A 321 14.80 -4.11 48.99
CA TYR A 321 14.37 -3.78 50.35
C TYR A 321 14.25 -2.28 50.55
N TYR A 322 15.17 -1.51 49.98
CA TYR A 322 15.16 -0.06 50.09
C TYR A 322 14.00 0.58 49.33
N LEU A 323 13.65 0.09 48.15
CA LEU A 323 12.52 0.62 47.39
C LEU A 323 11.18 0.44 48.14
N GLY A 324 11.03 -0.64 48.90
CA GLY A 324 9.84 -0.88 49.73
C GLY A 324 9.90 -0.14 51.07
N ASP A 325 10.86 -0.51 51.91
CA ASP A 325 10.89 -0.16 53.34
C ASP A 325 11.89 0.96 53.68
N GLY A 326 12.62 1.45 52.67
CA GLY A 326 13.79 2.31 52.84
C GLY A 326 13.47 3.80 52.94
N ASN A 327 14.30 4.50 53.71
CA ASN A 327 14.37 5.95 53.75
C ASN A 327 15.81 6.40 53.95
N TYR A 328 16.17 7.58 53.45
CA TYR A 328 17.48 8.18 53.69
C TYR A 328 17.36 9.50 54.43
N GLU A 329 18.38 9.82 55.20
CA GLU A 329 18.64 11.16 55.73
C GLU A 329 20.01 11.63 55.20
N ILE A 330 20.57 12.72 55.72
CA ILE A 330 21.86 13.23 55.23
C ILE A 330 23.01 12.27 55.56
N ASP A 331 22.98 11.63 56.72
CA ASP A 331 24.08 10.87 57.30
C ASP A 331 23.77 9.37 57.49
N ARG A 332 22.57 8.93 57.14
CA ARG A 332 22.12 7.54 57.36
C ARG A 332 21.11 7.08 56.33
N ILE A 333 21.04 5.76 56.18
CA ILE A 333 19.89 5.07 55.56
C ILE A 333 19.17 4.27 56.63
N SER A 334 17.86 4.09 56.48
CA SER A 334 17.05 3.31 57.40
C SER A 334 16.03 2.46 56.66
N PHE A 335 15.65 1.33 57.26
CA PHE A 335 14.66 0.40 56.75
C PHE A 335 13.64 0.14 57.87
N SER A 336 12.38 -0.13 57.50
CA SER A 336 11.30 -0.41 58.44
C SER A 336 10.67 -1.77 58.14
N GLU A 337 10.80 -2.76 59.01
CA GLU A 337 10.22 -4.11 58.82
C GLU A 337 9.47 -4.54 60.07
N GLN A 338 8.28 -5.12 59.90
CA GLN A 338 7.41 -5.52 61.01
C GLN A 338 7.88 -6.80 61.71
N ARG A 339 8.53 -7.71 60.96
CA ARG A 339 8.99 -9.02 61.43
C ARG A 339 10.43 -8.94 61.92
N GLU A 340 10.64 -9.29 63.19
CA GLU A 340 11.97 -9.26 63.81
C GLU A 340 13.01 -10.08 63.06
N GLU A 341 12.64 -11.30 62.63
CA GLU A 341 13.53 -12.21 61.91
C GLU A 341 14.03 -11.59 60.60
N LEU A 342 13.12 -10.99 59.82
CA LEU A 342 13.51 -10.31 58.59
C LEU A 342 14.32 -9.05 58.85
N ALA A 343 13.99 -8.28 59.90
CA ALA A 343 14.78 -7.11 60.27
C ALA A 343 16.23 -7.51 60.64
N LYS A 344 16.41 -8.64 61.34
CA LYS A 344 17.73 -9.23 61.63
C LYS A 344 18.42 -9.69 60.34
N ASN A 345 17.69 -10.30 59.41
CA ASN A 345 18.24 -10.71 58.11
C ASN A 345 18.69 -9.50 57.27
N TYR A 346 17.90 -8.42 57.25
CA TYR A 346 18.28 -7.16 56.58
C TYR A 346 19.57 -6.61 57.19
N LYS A 347 19.63 -6.51 58.53
CA LYS A 347 20.81 -6.06 59.26
C LYS A 347 22.04 -6.88 58.89
N ASN A 348 21.97 -8.21 59.00
CA ASN A 348 23.11 -9.09 58.71
C ASN A 348 23.57 -8.98 57.26
N LEU A 349 22.64 -8.90 56.31
CA LEU A 349 22.96 -8.75 54.89
C LEU A 349 23.69 -7.43 54.62
N ILE A 350 23.19 -6.32 55.17
CA ILE A 350 23.76 -4.98 55.01
C ILE A 350 25.14 -4.89 55.67
N ASP A 351 25.27 -5.37 56.91
CA ASP A 351 26.51 -5.33 57.67
C ASP A 351 27.62 -6.11 56.98
N ASN A 352 27.33 -7.34 56.57
CA ASN A 352 28.30 -8.21 55.90
C ASN A 352 28.69 -7.65 54.53
N TYR A 353 27.74 -7.10 53.77
CA TYR A 353 28.00 -6.62 52.42
C TYR A 353 28.81 -5.32 52.40
N PHE A 354 28.43 -4.33 53.20
CA PHE A 354 29.08 -3.01 53.22
C PHE A 354 30.18 -2.86 54.28
N GLY A 355 30.35 -3.84 55.17
CA GLY A 355 31.29 -3.76 56.29
C GLY A 355 30.87 -2.77 57.38
N VAL A 356 29.57 -2.49 57.50
CA VAL A 356 29.00 -1.52 58.45
C VAL A 356 28.42 -2.21 59.69
N ASN A 357 28.00 -1.41 60.67
CA ASN A 357 27.35 -1.89 61.88
C ASN A 357 25.98 -1.20 62.02
N ALA A 358 24.94 -1.82 61.49
CA ALA A 358 23.58 -1.32 61.54
C ALA A 358 22.95 -1.57 62.93
N VAL A 359 22.12 -0.63 63.37
CA VAL A 359 21.38 -0.71 64.64
C VAL A 359 19.93 -1.10 64.36
N VAL A 360 19.44 -2.15 65.01
CA VAL A 360 18.02 -2.52 64.95
C VAL A 360 17.34 -2.08 66.23
N ARG A 361 16.23 -1.32 66.10
CA ARG A 361 15.44 -0.85 67.24
C ARG A 361 13.95 -1.03 66.96
N PHE A 362 13.22 -1.69 67.86
CA PHE A 362 11.77 -1.74 67.80
C PHE A 362 11.16 -0.36 68.13
N ARG A 363 10.22 0.09 67.30
CA ARG A 363 9.50 1.36 67.46
C ARG A 363 8.07 1.03 67.91
N GLU A 364 7.86 0.90 69.22
CA GLU A 364 6.58 0.52 69.82
C GLU A 364 5.39 1.33 69.25
N ASN A 365 5.51 2.66 69.22
CA ASN A 365 4.47 3.56 68.71
C ASN A 365 4.13 3.36 67.22
N LYS A 366 4.95 2.62 66.46
CA LYS A 366 4.75 2.39 65.03
C LYS A 366 4.64 0.91 64.65
N GLY A 367 4.85 -0.01 65.59
CA GLY A 367 4.71 -1.45 65.38
C GLY A 367 5.70 -2.07 64.40
N TYR A 368 6.93 -1.55 64.30
CA TYR A 368 7.95 -2.12 63.41
C TYR A 368 9.37 -2.00 63.98
N TYR A 369 10.27 -2.87 63.50
CA TYR A 369 11.72 -2.80 63.73
C TYR A 369 12.35 -1.84 62.72
N GLN A 370 13.06 -0.84 63.22
CA GLN A 370 13.82 0.09 62.40
C GLN A 370 15.29 -0.35 62.35
N ILE A 371 15.79 -0.65 61.16
CA ILE A 371 17.22 -0.85 60.91
C ILE A 371 17.82 0.50 60.52
N ARG A 372 18.87 0.96 61.21
CA ARG A 372 19.56 2.23 60.93
C ARG A 372 21.02 1.98 60.61
N VAL A 373 21.46 2.50 59.48
CA VAL A 373 22.84 2.40 59.01
C VAL A 373 23.42 3.81 59.00
N GLY A 374 24.23 4.14 60.01
CA GLY A 374 24.89 5.45 60.13
C GLY A 374 26.08 5.58 59.19
N SER A 375 25.82 5.82 57.90
CA SER A 375 26.85 6.08 56.91
C SER A 375 26.41 7.13 55.90
N ARG A 376 27.11 8.26 55.90
CA ARG A 376 26.92 9.34 54.92
C ARG A 376 27.31 8.89 53.51
N ILE A 377 28.32 8.03 53.37
CA ILE A 377 28.75 7.50 52.07
C ILE A 377 27.68 6.58 51.48
N LEU A 378 27.10 5.68 52.29
CA LEU A 378 26.01 4.84 51.82
C LEU A 378 24.75 5.66 51.54
N SER A 379 24.45 6.69 52.34
CA SER A 379 23.37 7.63 51.99
C SER A 379 23.59 8.30 50.64
N GLN A 380 24.82 8.76 50.35
CA GLN A 380 25.18 9.32 49.04
C GLN A 380 25.05 8.29 47.91
N LEU A 381 25.52 7.05 48.11
CA LEU A 381 25.40 5.97 47.13
C LEU A 381 23.94 5.70 46.77
N PHE A 382 23.08 5.49 47.77
CA PHE A 382 21.66 5.22 47.52
C PHE A 382 20.95 6.41 46.87
N ARG A 383 21.27 7.65 47.27
CA ARG A 383 20.77 8.87 46.60
C ARG A 383 21.20 8.94 45.14
N SER A 384 22.43 8.55 44.81
CA SER A 384 22.93 8.56 43.42
C SER A 384 22.21 7.55 42.53
N ILE A 385 21.79 6.41 43.10
CA ILE A 385 21.08 5.35 42.37
C ILE A 385 19.60 5.70 42.18
N PHE A 386 18.92 6.20 43.21
CA PHE A 386 17.48 6.50 43.17
C PHE A 386 17.14 7.95 42.77
N GLN A 387 18.15 8.83 42.59
CA GLN A 387 18.06 10.22 42.09
C GLN A 387 16.83 10.99 42.61
N LYS A 388 16.69 11.15 43.93
CA LYS A 388 15.50 11.75 44.55
C LYS A 388 15.67 13.24 44.90
N ASP A 389 14.90 14.08 44.23
CA ASP A 389 14.54 15.43 44.71
C ASP A 389 13.10 15.53 45.25
N ASP A 390 12.20 14.56 45.00
CA ASP A 390 10.80 14.66 45.47
C ASP A 390 10.13 13.34 45.90
N LYS A 391 9.22 13.44 46.89
CA LYS A 391 8.63 12.34 47.68
C LYS A 391 7.82 11.31 46.86
N THR A 392 8.22 10.03 46.95
CA THR A 392 7.48 8.74 46.79
C THR A 392 6.57 8.49 45.58
N LEU A 393 6.00 9.50 44.91
CA LEU A 393 5.09 9.37 43.78
C LEU A 393 5.78 9.39 42.41
N ASN A 394 6.92 10.06 42.33
CA ASN A 394 7.69 10.22 41.10
C ASN A 394 8.90 9.30 41.01
N GLU A 395 9.11 8.48 42.05
CA GLU A 395 10.15 7.46 42.05
C GLU A 395 9.88 6.42 40.97
N GLU A 396 10.95 6.00 40.31
CA GLU A 396 10.96 4.97 39.26
C GLU A 396 11.98 3.91 39.66
N ILE A 397 11.83 2.69 39.13
CA ILE A 397 12.85 1.66 39.32
C ILE A 397 14.15 2.13 38.65
N PRO A 398 15.30 2.16 39.36
CA PRO A 398 16.55 2.69 38.81
C PRO A 398 16.94 2.05 37.48
N SER A 399 17.40 2.86 36.53
CA SER A 399 17.84 2.39 35.20
C SER A 399 18.88 1.27 35.29
N ILE A 400 19.80 1.34 36.25
CA ILE A 400 20.80 0.30 36.52
C ILE A 400 20.15 -1.06 36.84
N ILE A 401 19.00 -1.08 37.51
CA ILE A 401 18.23 -2.32 37.80
C ILE A 401 17.49 -2.80 36.55
N LEU A 402 16.87 -1.89 35.79
CA LEU A 402 16.13 -2.23 34.57
C LEU A 402 17.04 -2.90 33.53
N LYS A 403 18.28 -2.42 33.42
CA LYS A 403 19.32 -2.93 32.52
C LYS A 403 20.05 -4.17 33.02
N SER A 404 19.73 -4.64 34.23
CA SER A 404 20.47 -5.74 34.85
C SER A 404 20.12 -7.12 34.28
N PRO A 405 21.06 -8.09 34.36
CA PRO A 405 20.82 -9.51 34.09
C PRO A 405 19.66 -10.08 34.91
N ASP A 406 19.02 -11.14 34.39
CA ASP A 406 17.82 -11.74 34.99
C ASP A 406 18.02 -12.18 36.45
N ASN A 407 19.19 -12.69 36.83
CA ASN A 407 19.51 -13.09 38.21
C ASN A 407 19.58 -11.89 39.18
N VAL A 408 20.20 -10.80 38.75
CA VAL A 408 20.30 -9.54 39.51
C VAL A 408 18.92 -8.90 39.64
N LEU A 409 18.18 -8.81 38.53
CA LEU A 409 16.80 -8.32 38.51
C LEU A 409 15.87 -9.17 39.40
N ALA A 410 15.97 -10.49 39.33
CA ALA A 410 15.18 -11.38 40.19
C ALA A 410 15.49 -11.15 41.67
N SER A 411 16.75 -10.91 42.02
CA SER A 411 17.17 -10.61 43.39
C SER A 411 16.62 -9.28 43.89
N PHE A 412 16.58 -8.26 43.04
CA PHE A 412 15.91 -6.99 43.34
C PHE A 412 14.41 -7.17 43.56
N ILE A 413 13.72 -7.85 42.64
CA ILE A 413 12.28 -8.09 42.75
C ILE A 413 11.98 -8.91 44.02
N LYS A 414 12.81 -9.91 44.35
CA LYS A 414 12.69 -10.68 45.60
C LYS A 414 12.75 -9.78 46.83
N GLY A 415 13.74 -8.89 46.90
CA GLY A 415 13.85 -7.92 48.00
C GLY A 415 12.62 -7.03 48.10
N PHE A 416 12.10 -6.57 46.96
CA PHE A 416 10.93 -5.71 46.94
C PHE A 416 9.63 -6.43 47.37
N PHE A 417 9.44 -7.69 46.95
CA PHE A 417 8.31 -8.53 47.39
C PHE A 417 8.43 -9.00 48.85
N ASP A 418 9.64 -9.16 49.37
CA ASP A 418 9.84 -9.45 50.79
C ASP A 418 9.33 -8.30 51.67
N ALA A 419 9.62 -7.05 51.26
CA ALA A 419 9.19 -5.81 51.90
C ALA A 419 7.67 -5.57 51.75
N GLU A 420 7.19 -5.39 50.51
CA GLU A 420 5.83 -4.90 50.23
C GLU A 420 4.85 -6.01 49.78
N GLY A 421 5.37 -7.20 49.49
CA GLY A 421 4.58 -8.30 48.94
C GLY A 421 3.79 -9.05 50.00
N TYR A 422 2.68 -9.65 49.59
CA TYR A 422 1.84 -10.51 50.40
C TYR A 422 1.37 -11.71 49.59
N ILE A 423 0.89 -12.73 50.29
CA ILE A 423 0.30 -13.92 49.70
C ILE A 423 -1.10 -14.04 50.28
N SER A 424 -2.10 -14.13 49.41
CA SER A 424 -3.44 -14.56 49.80
C SER A 424 -3.71 -15.95 49.25
N SER A 425 -4.90 -16.50 49.50
CA SER A 425 -5.20 -17.92 49.31
C SER A 425 -4.76 -18.50 47.96
N ASN A 426 -4.86 -17.71 46.88
CA ASN A 426 -4.57 -18.19 45.52
C ASN A 426 -3.74 -17.20 44.67
N ARG A 427 -3.03 -16.23 45.28
CA ARG A 427 -2.26 -15.23 44.54
C ARG A 427 -1.12 -14.61 45.35
N VAL A 428 -0.11 -14.15 44.64
CA VAL A 428 0.95 -13.27 45.16
C VAL A 428 0.61 -11.84 44.75
N GLY A 429 0.71 -10.88 45.66
CA GLY A 429 0.46 -9.48 45.37
C GLY A 429 1.49 -8.55 46.00
N LEU A 430 1.63 -7.35 45.45
CA LEU A 430 2.42 -6.26 46.00
C LEU A 430 1.66 -4.96 45.73
N GLY A 431 1.45 -4.15 46.77
CA GLY A 431 0.68 -2.91 46.65
C GLY A 431 1.42 -1.70 47.15
N ILE A 432 1.46 -0.63 46.37
CA ILE A 432 2.06 0.65 46.78
C ILE A 432 1.26 1.83 46.20
N ASN A 433 1.54 3.04 46.69
CA ASN A 433 0.91 4.26 46.20
C ASN A 433 1.74 4.92 45.07
N ASN A 434 2.27 4.13 44.13
CA ASN A 434 3.02 4.62 42.98
C ASN A 434 2.69 3.77 41.73
N GLU A 435 1.96 4.37 40.79
CA GLU A 435 1.52 3.69 39.57
C GLU A 435 2.69 3.36 38.63
N LYS A 436 3.71 4.22 38.56
CA LYS A 436 4.85 4.08 37.64
C LYS A 436 5.66 2.83 37.98
N ILE A 437 6.04 2.67 39.25
CA ILE A 437 6.78 1.48 39.72
C ILE A 437 5.96 0.21 39.48
N ILE A 438 4.65 0.23 39.76
CA ILE A 438 3.78 -0.93 39.55
C ILE A 438 3.70 -1.31 38.06
N LYS A 439 3.60 -0.34 37.14
CA LYS A 439 3.62 -0.60 35.69
C LYS A 439 5.00 -1.05 35.19
N GLN A 440 6.09 -0.47 35.69
CA GLN A 440 7.45 -0.94 35.38
C GLN A 440 7.64 -2.38 35.88
N LEU A 441 7.22 -2.69 37.10
CA LEU A 441 7.26 -4.03 37.65
C LEU A 441 6.44 -5.03 36.83
N GLN A 442 5.26 -4.62 36.31
CA GLN A 442 4.45 -5.44 35.42
C GLN A 442 5.21 -5.83 34.15
N LEU A 443 5.92 -4.89 33.52
CA LEU A 443 6.77 -5.17 32.36
C LEU A 443 8.01 -6.03 32.71
N LEU A 444 8.64 -5.78 33.86
CA LEU A 444 9.80 -6.56 34.31
C LEU A 444 9.43 -8.02 34.60
N LEU A 445 8.24 -8.28 35.14
CA LEU A 445 7.75 -9.64 35.35
C LEU A 445 7.58 -10.41 34.01
N LEU A 446 7.25 -9.72 32.91
CA LEU A 446 7.20 -10.35 31.58
C LEU A 446 8.58 -10.84 31.10
N ARG A 447 9.71 -10.27 31.57
CA ARG A 447 11.04 -10.83 31.24
C ARG A 447 11.22 -12.27 31.75
N PHE A 448 10.62 -12.57 32.89
CA PHE A 448 10.60 -13.93 33.45
C PHE A 448 9.49 -14.80 32.86
N GLY A 449 8.62 -14.22 32.03
CA GLY A 449 7.39 -14.86 31.57
C GLY A 449 6.35 -14.98 32.69
N ILE A 450 6.34 -14.06 33.66
CA ILE A 450 5.34 -13.96 34.73
C ILE A 450 4.28 -12.95 34.30
N VAL A 451 3.08 -13.44 33.99
CA VAL A 451 1.96 -12.59 33.57
C VAL A 451 1.21 -12.11 34.82
N SER A 452 1.05 -10.80 34.95
CA SER A 452 0.47 -10.16 36.14
C SER A 452 -0.57 -9.10 35.79
N SER A 453 -1.45 -8.79 36.74
CA SER A 453 -2.53 -7.81 36.59
C SER A 453 -2.32 -6.62 37.52
N VAL A 454 -2.60 -5.41 37.05
CA VAL A 454 -2.58 -4.20 37.88
C VAL A 454 -4.00 -3.84 38.30
N LEU A 455 -4.22 -3.81 39.61
CA LEU A 455 -5.48 -3.45 40.25
C LEU A 455 -5.34 -2.07 40.88
N GLU A 456 -6.33 -1.21 40.64
CA GLU A 456 -6.43 0.11 41.25
C GLU A 456 -7.52 0.08 42.31
N TYR A 457 -7.17 0.40 43.55
CA TYR A 457 -8.09 0.47 44.68
C TYR A 457 -8.23 1.91 45.15
N ASN A 458 -9.49 2.36 45.20
CA ASN A 458 -9.79 3.68 45.73
C ASN A 458 -9.67 3.66 47.26
N ASN A 459 -8.73 4.43 47.79
CA ASN A 459 -8.34 4.40 49.20
C ASN A 459 -9.22 5.30 50.08
N ARG A 460 -10.47 5.59 49.68
CA ARG A 460 -11.42 6.45 50.41
C ARG A 460 -11.67 6.03 51.87
N ARG A 461 -11.39 4.77 52.24
CA ARG A 461 -11.50 4.26 53.62
C ARG A 461 -10.21 4.36 54.44
N ASN A 462 -9.09 4.81 53.86
CA ASN A 462 -7.82 4.96 54.57
C ASN A 462 -7.74 6.34 55.26
N PRO A 463 -7.62 6.40 56.61
CA PRO A 463 -7.54 7.67 57.33
C PRO A 463 -6.25 8.46 57.06
N TYR A 464 -5.22 7.84 56.47
CA TYR A 464 -3.89 8.43 56.28
C TYR A 464 -3.60 8.93 54.85
N SER A 465 -4.38 8.52 53.84
CA SER A 465 -4.17 8.97 52.45
C SER A 465 -5.41 8.79 51.60
N LYS A 466 -5.81 9.85 50.88
CA LYS A 466 -6.88 9.81 49.87
C LYS A 466 -6.40 9.31 48.49
N LYS A 467 -5.09 9.04 48.33
CA LYS A 467 -4.50 8.65 47.04
C LYS A 467 -4.78 7.17 46.71
N PRO A 468 -5.02 6.82 45.43
CA PRO A 468 -5.28 5.45 45.03
C PRO A 468 -4.07 4.53 45.32
N ARG A 469 -4.35 3.28 45.68
CA ARG A 469 -3.34 2.23 45.87
C ARG A 469 -3.33 1.34 44.64
N PHE A 470 -2.15 1.15 44.06
CA PHE A 470 -1.94 0.28 42.90
C PHE A 470 -1.37 -1.04 43.39
N THR A 471 -1.97 -2.14 42.98
CA THR A 471 -1.56 -3.48 43.40
C THR A 471 -1.30 -4.34 42.19
N ILE A 472 -0.08 -4.85 42.08
CA ILE A 472 0.24 -5.90 41.11
C ILE A 472 -0.13 -7.25 41.72
N VAL A 473 -0.80 -8.11 40.94
CA VAL A 473 -1.17 -9.46 41.36
C VAL A 473 -0.75 -10.50 40.33
N ILE A 474 -0.21 -11.60 40.84
CA ILE A 474 0.16 -12.79 40.09
C ILE A 474 -0.83 -13.88 40.50
N ASP A 475 -1.71 -14.22 39.57
CA ASP A 475 -2.84 -15.10 39.87
C ASP A 475 -2.71 -16.47 39.21
N ASP A 476 -2.17 -16.62 37.99
CA ASP A 476 -2.17 -17.92 37.31
C ASP A 476 -1.07 -18.89 37.80
N GLY A 477 -1.36 -20.19 37.74
CA GLY A 477 -0.48 -21.22 38.29
C GLY A 477 0.90 -21.27 37.66
N LYS A 478 1.03 -21.04 36.34
CA LYS A 478 2.33 -21.03 35.66
C LYS A 478 3.17 -19.84 36.11
N SER A 479 2.59 -18.64 36.16
CA SER A 479 3.27 -17.45 36.69
C SER A 479 3.67 -17.61 38.15
N LEU A 480 2.83 -18.22 38.99
CA LEU A 480 3.17 -18.50 40.39
C LEU A 480 4.32 -19.51 40.53
N SER A 481 4.37 -20.55 39.68
CA SER A 481 5.48 -21.51 39.65
C SER A 481 6.79 -20.83 39.26
N ILE A 482 6.77 -20.05 38.17
CA ILE A 482 7.93 -19.28 37.73
C ILE A 482 8.36 -18.29 38.82
N PHE A 483 7.42 -17.59 39.45
CA PHE A 483 7.72 -16.69 40.56
C PHE A 483 8.42 -17.44 41.70
N LYS A 484 7.89 -18.59 42.13
CA LYS A 484 8.51 -19.42 43.18
C LYS A 484 9.93 -19.82 42.81
N GLU A 485 10.14 -20.31 41.59
CA GLU A 485 11.43 -20.87 41.13
C GLU A 485 12.48 -19.78 40.90
N ARG A 486 12.09 -18.63 40.33
CA ARG A 486 13.04 -17.61 39.86
C ARG A 486 13.23 -16.45 40.83
N ILE A 487 12.22 -16.12 41.63
CA ILE A 487 12.21 -14.95 42.51
C ILE A 487 12.04 -15.40 43.98
N GLY A 488 10.88 -15.99 44.29
CA GLY A 488 10.54 -16.50 45.61
C GLY A 488 10.45 -15.43 46.69
N PHE A 489 10.45 -15.87 47.94
CA PHE A 489 10.52 -15.02 49.14
C PHE A 489 11.69 -15.45 50.01
N SER A 490 12.21 -14.54 50.84
CA SER A 490 13.18 -14.89 51.88
C SER A 490 12.49 -15.35 53.16
N ALA A 491 11.26 -14.89 53.41
CA ALA A 491 10.50 -15.28 54.60
C ALA A 491 9.93 -16.69 54.45
N HIS A 492 10.22 -17.56 55.43
CA HIS A 492 9.79 -18.96 55.41
C HIS A 492 8.25 -19.10 55.39
N ASP A 493 7.54 -18.29 56.20
CA ASP A 493 6.09 -18.29 56.26
C ASP A 493 5.43 -17.93 54.91
N LYS A 494 6.01 -16.93 54.21
CA LYS A 494 5.57 -16.57 52.85
C LYS A 494 5.85 -17.71 51.87
N SER A 495 7.04 -18.32 51.92
CA SER A 495 7.36 -19.46 51.05
C SER A 495 6.37 -20.61 51.22
N GLN A 496 6.02 -20.97 52.45
CA GLN A 496 5.03 -22.02 52.73
C GLN A 496 3.62 -21.65 52.24
N LYS A 497 3.20 -20.38 52.41
CA LYS A 497 1.92 -19.89 51.88
C LYS A 497 1.87 -19.95 50.36
N LEU A 498 2.98 -19.67 49.67
CA LEU A 498 3.09 -19.79 48.22
C LEU A 498 2.93 -21.24 47.76
N ASP A 499 3.53 -22.19 48.48
CA ASP A 499 3.37 -23.62 48.21
C ASP A 499 1.92 -24.08 48.35
N LEU A 500 1.23 -23.62 49.39
CA LEU A 500 -0.19 -23.89 49.58
C LEU A 500 -1.05 -23.27 48.46
N ALA A 501 -0.76 -22.02 48.08
CA ALA A 501 -1.47 -21.34 47.00
C ALA A 501 -1.31 -22.06 45.65
N LEU A 502 -0.13 -22.65 45.38
CA LEU A 502 0.12 -23.48 44.19
C LEU A 502 -0.64 -24.81 44.25
N LYS A 503 -0.62 -25.50 45.40
CA LYS A 503 -1.33 -26.78 45.59
C LYS A 503 -2.85 -26.64 45.38
N ASN A 504 -3.43 -25.53 45.85
CA ASN A 504 -4.86 -25.26 45.76
C ASN A 504 -5.29 -24.69 44.39
N ARG A 505 -4.37 -24.50 43.44
CA ARG A 505 -4.65 -23.80 42.19
C ARG A 505 -5.29 -24.70 41.15
N SER A 506 -6.37 -24.21 40.54
CA SER A 506 -6.98 -24.86 39.37
C SER A 506 -6.06 -24.76 38.15
N LYS A 507 -6.03 -25.83 37.34
CA LYS A 507 -5.39 -25.84 36.01
C LYS A 507 -6.07 -24.91 35.01
N ARG A 508 -7.32 -24.48 35.26
CA ARG A 508 -8.03 -23.53 34.41
C ARG A 508 -7.52 -22.11 34.67
N SER A 509 -7.14 -21.41 33.60
CA SER A 509 -6.67 -20.03 33.67
C SER A 509 -7.33 -19.17 32.59
N ASN A 510 -7.74 -17.96 32.97
CA ASN A 510 -8.18 -16.93 32.02
C ASN A 510 -7.02 -16.00 31.61
N VAL A 511 -5.80 -16.28 32.07
CA VAL A 511 -4.62 -15.43 31.82
C VAL A 511 -3.84 -15.93 30.62
N ARG A 512 -3.52 -17.23 30.55
CA ARG A 512 -2.73 -17.86 29.46
C ARG A 512 -3.64 -18.66 28.54
N GLN A 513 -4.31 -17.97 27.64
CA GLN A 513 -5.22 -18.58 26.68
C GLN A 513 -4.49 -18.82 25.36
N LEU A 514 -4.90 -19.85 24.63
CA LEU A 514 -4.38 -20.10 23.30
C LEU A 514 -4.72 -18.95 22.36
N VAL A 515 -3.76 -18.59 21.52
CA VAL A 515 -4.00 -17.66 20.42
C VAL A 515 -4.74 -18.37 19.29
N VAL A 516 -4.50 -19.65 19.02
CA VAL A 516 -5.19 -20.40 17.95
C VAL A 516 -6.69 -20.60 18.20
N ASN A 517 -7.48 -20.68 17.13
CA ASN A 517 -8.92 -20.88 17.20
C ASN A 517 -9.24 -22.36 17.34
N GLY A 518 -10.26 -22.67 18.13
CA GLY A 518 -10.66 -24.06 18.31
C GLY A 518 -11.25 -24.69 17.05
N LYS A 519 -11.91 -23.93 16.16
CA LYS A 519 -12.33 -24.44 14.84
C LYS A 519 -11.13 -24.90 13.98
N GLU A 520 -10.01 -24.18 14.06
CA GLU A 520 -8.79 -24.51 13.33
C GLU A 520 -8.13 -25.77 13.91
N VAL A 521 -7.99 -25.84 15.24
CA VAL A 521 -7.52 -27.06 15.92
C VAL A 521 -8.44 -28.24 15.59
N ALA A 522 -9.75 -28.05 15.57
CA ALA A 522 -10.72 -29.09 15.20
C ALA A 522 -10.50 -29.60 13.77
N ARG A 523 -10.21 -28.70 12.82
CA ARG A 523 -9.90 -29.07 11.43
C ARG A 523 -8.62 -29.91 11.36
N ILE A 524 -7.55 -29.51 12.05
CA ILE A 524 -6.28 -30.24 12.10
C ILE A 524 -6.49 -31.65 12.66
N LEU A 525 -7.25 -31.77 13.75
CA LEU A 525 -7.59 -33.06 14.37
C LEU A 525 -8.40 -33.95 13.42
N ARG A 526 -9.45 -33.42 12.78
CA ARG A 526 -10.29 -34.19 11.85
C ARG A 526 -9.53 -34.65 10.61
N ASN A 527 -8.66 -33.80 10.05
CA ASN A 527 -7.81 -34.16 8.92
C ASN A 527 -6.84 -35.30 9.26
N SER A 528 -6.56 -35.50 10.55
CA SER A 528 -5.72 -36.60 11.05
C SER A 528 -6.53 -37.80 11.52
N GLY A 529 -7.83 -37.88 11.17
CA GLY A 529 -8.72 -38.99 11.52
C GLY A 529 -9.28 -38.97 12.95
N LEU A 530 -9.02 -37.90 13.73
CA LEU A 530 -9.46 -37.82 15.12
C LEU A 530 -10.78 -37.07 15.27
N THR A 531 -11.70 -37.64 16.06
CA THR A 531 -12.94 -36.95 16.43
C THR A 531 -12.69 -35.96 17.56
N THR A 532 -13.33 -34.78 17.54
CA THR A 532 -13.15 -33.77 18.60
C THR A 532 -13.86 -34.13 19.91
N HIS A 533 -14.85 -35.03 19.86
CA HIS A 533 -15.66 -35.43 21.01
C HIS A 533 -14.82 -36.07 22.14
N GLN A 534 -13.78 -36.85 21.79
CA GLN A 534 -12.92 -37.53 22.76
C GLN A 534 -12.15 -36.60 23.71
N PHE A 535 -11.94 -35.34 23.33
CA PHE A 535 -11.20 -34.36 24.12
C PHE A 535 -12.05 -33.62 25.16
N LYS A 536 -13.39 -33.79 25.14
CA LYS A 536 -14.33 -33.22 26.13
C LYS A 536 -14.18 -31.70 26.34
N CYS A 537 -14.07 -30.95 25.25
CA CYS A 537 -14.04 -29.48 25.22
C CYS A 537 -14.81 -28.88 24.02
N PRO A 538 -16.11 -29.21 23.85
CA PRO A 538 -16.88 -28.83 22.66
C PRO A 538 -16.92 -27.31 22.41
N SER A 539 -17.16 -26.50 23.44
CA SER A 539 -17.20 -25.03 23.33
C SER A 539 -15.90 -24.40 22.81
N PHE A 540 -14.75 -25.06 22.96
CA PHE A 540 -13.51 -24.59 22.34
C PHE A 540 -13.57 -24.82 20.84
N PHE A 541 -13.88 -26.04 20.40
CA PHE A 541 -13.89 -26.41 18.98
C PHE A 541 -14.94 -25.66 18.14
N VAL A 542 -15.94 -25.05 18.76
CA VAL A 542 -16.93 -24.16 18.11
C VAL A 542 -16.65 -22.67 18.32
N ASN A 543 -15.51 -22.30 18.90
CA ASN A 543 -15.09 -20.92 19.22
C ASN A 543 -15.99 -20.17 20.24
N GLU A 544 -16.84 -20.85 21.01
CA GLU A 544 -17.63 -20.22 22.07
C GLU A 544 -16.78 -19.78 23.27
N ARG A 545 -15.74 -20.56 23.60
CA ARG A 545 -14.86 -20.32 24.74
C ARG A 545 -13.40 -20.60 24.40
N GLN A 546 -12.52 -19.69 24.81
CA GLN A 546 -11.09 -19.92 24.71
C GLN A 546 -10.60 -20.98 25.69
N LEU A 547 -9.55 -21.69 25.28
CA LEU A 547 -8.93 -22.74 26.07
C LEU A 547 -7.59 -22.27 26.60
N SER A 548 -7.33 -22.50 27.89
CA SER A 548 -6.02 -22.22 28.48
C SER A 548 -4.98 -23.22 28.02
N LYS A 549 -3.72 -22.79 27.87
CA LYS A 549 -2.60 -23.63 27.45
C LYS A 549 -2.46 -24.93 28.27
N GLU A 550 -2.59 -24.86 29.59
CA GLU A 550 -2.52 -26.04 30.47
C GLU A 550 -3.65 -27.06 30.26
N ILE A 551 -4.85 -26.57 29.95
CA ILE A 551 -5.99 -27.45 29.62
C ILE A 551 -5.83 -28.02 28.21
N PHE A 552 -5.32 -27.24 27.26
CA PHE A 552 -4.99 -27.74 25.93
C PHE A 552 -3.96 -28.86 26.00
N LYS A 553 -2.88 -28.68 26.76
CA LYS A 553 -1.88 -29.72 27.00
C LYS A 553 -2.52 -31.00 27.57
N SER A 554 -3.16 -30.89 28.72
CA SER A 554 -3.71 -32.05 29.43
C SER A 554 -4.91 -32.74 28.75
N LYS A 555 -5.74 -32.00 28.01
CA LYS A 555 -6.91 -32.58 27.33
C LYS A 555 -6.65 -33.00 25.90
N ILE A 556 -5.72 -32.35 25.18
CA ILE A 556 -5.49 -32.57 23.75
C ILE A 556 -4.08 -33.13 23.53
N LEU A 557 -3.01 -32.38 23.81
CA LEU A 557 -1.64 -32.80 23.47
C LEU A 557 -1.24 -34.13 24.13
N ASP A 558 -1.48 -34.29 25.42
CA ASP A 558 -1.09 -35.48 26.19
C ASP A 558 -1.87 -36.74 25.76
N LYS A 559 -2.93 -36.58 24.95
CA LYS A 559 -3.77 -37.67 24.44
C LYS A 559 -3.52 -38.02 22.97
N ILE A 560 -2.58 -37.34 22.33
CA ILE A 560 -2.25 -37.59 20.92
C ILE A 560 -1.03 -38.51 20.86
N GLU A 561 -1.24 -39.68 20.25
CA GLU A 561 -0.17 -40.68 20.04
C GLU A 561 0.65 -40.40 18.77
N ASN A 562 0.04 -39.81 17.74
CA ASN A 562 0.77 -39.45 16.51
C ASN A 562 1.74 -38.29 16.77
N GLU A 563 3.03 -38.58 16.71
CA GLU A 563 4.11 -37.64 17.01
C GLU A 563 4.16 -36.43 16.06
N GLU A 564 3.84 -36.60 14.78
CA GLU A 564 3.82 -35.49 13.81
C GLU A 564 2.69 -34.50 14.12
N LEU A 565 1.47 -35.02 14.35
CA LEU A 565 0.32 -34.23 14.75
C LEU A 565 0.57 -33.53 16.09
N LYS A 566 1.15 -34.25 17.05
CA LYS A 566 1.49 -33.72 18.37
C LYS A 566 2.46 -32.55 18.25
N ARG A 567 3.55 -32.69 17.48
CA ARG A 567 4.51 -31.60 17.21
C ARG A 567 3.83 -30.39 16.58
N ARG A 568 2.96 -30.60 15.60
CA ARG A 568 2.22 -29.50 14.94
C ARG A 568 1.33 -28.74 15.92
N LEU A 569 0.60 -29.44 16.80
CA LEU A 569 -0.26 -28.80 17.80
C LEU A 569 0.54 -28.19 18.97
N GLU A 570 1.71 -28.76 19.28
CA GLU A 570 2.60 -28.27 20.32
C GLU A 570 3.11 -26.85 20.02
N LEU A 571 3.24 -26.47 18.75
CA LEU A 571 3.53 -25.09 18.34
C LEU A 571 2.56 -24.07 18.98
N PHE A 572 1.26 -24.39 19.03
CA PHE A 572 0.26 -23.51 19.66
C PHE A 572 0.41 -23.40 21.17
N TYR A 573 0.91 -24.46 21.82
CA TYR A 573 1.19 -24.46 23.25
C TYR A 573 2.47 -23.66 23.57
N LEU A 574 3.51 -23.85 22.77
CA LEU A 574 4.82 -23.21 22.94
C LEU A 574 4.90 -21.76 22.46
N SER A 575 3.87 -21.28 21.76
CA SER A 575 3.72 -19.90 21.30
C SER A 575 4.16 -18.87 22.36
N ASN A 576 4.98 -17.89 21.99
CA ASN A 576 5.30 -16.78 22.89
C ASN A 576 4.20 -15.72 22.93
N LEU A 577 3.08 -15.93 22.24
CA LEU A 577 1.98 -14.98 22.21
C LEU A 577 0.88 -15.42 23.18
N ASN A 578 0.21 -14.41 23.73
CA ASN A 578 -0.93 -14.58 24.62
C ASN A 578 -2.00 -13.52 24.28
N ILE A 579 -3.25 -13.80 24.68
CA ILE A 579 -4.39 -12.94 24.39
C ILE A 579 -4.93 -12.27 25.66
N ALA A 580 -5.25 -10.99 25.56
CA ALA A 580 -5.81 -10.17 26.64
C ALA A 580 -7.19 -9.63 26.25
N LYS A 581 -8.24 -10.17 26.88
CA LYS A 581 -9.63 -9.80 26.57
C LYS A 581 -9.95 -8.37 26.99
N ILE A 582 -10.49 -7.55 26.10
CA ILE A 582 -10.93 -6.19 26.41
C ILE A 582 -12.17 -6.23 27.31
N SER A 583 -12.14 -5.45 28.38
CA SER A 583 -13.24 -5.32 29.34
C SER A 583 -13.88 -3.94 29.34
N LYS A 584 -13.14 -2.90 28.95
CA LYS A 584 -13.59 -1.51 29.00
C LYS A 584 -12.83 -0.65 27.99
N ILE A 585 -13.54 0.27 27.34
CA ILE A 585 -13.01 1.31 26.47
C ILE A 585 -13.69 2.62 26.89
N GLU A 586 -12.92 3.66 27.20
CA GLU A 586 -13.44 4.94 27.71
C GLU A 586 -12.73 6.12 27.05
N SER A 587 -13.47 7.14 26.57
CA SER A 587 -12.84 8.39 26.13
C SER A 587 -12.23 9.11 27.33
N VAL A 588 -11.02 9.63 27.14
CA VAL A 588 -10.24 10.40 28.13
C VAL A 588 -10.11 11.87 27.69
N GLY A 589 -10.79 12.25 26.60
CA GLY A 589 -10.71 13.56 25.99
C GLY A 589 -9.43 13.78 25.17
N THR A 590 -9.29 14.99 24.65
CA THR A 590 -8.12 15.41 23.87
C THR A 590 -6.92 15.66 24.77
N GLN A 591 -5.80 15.00 24.47
CA GLN A 591 -4.54 15.17 25.18
C GLN A 591 -3.39 15.16 24.16
N LYS A 592 -2.20 15.58 24.61
CA LYS A 592 -0.97 15.34 23.86
C LYS A 592 -0.80 13.84 23.63
N THR A 593 -0.34 13.49 22.44
CA THR A 593 -0.14 12.13 21.98
C THR A 593 1.20 12.02 21.27
N VAL A 594 1.77 10.82 21.31
CA VAL A 594 3.04 10.50 20.66
C VAL A 594 2.76 9.39 19.65
N ASP A 595 3.28 9.59 18.45
CA ASP A 595 3.29 8.59 17.40
C ASP A 595 4.75 8.21 17.11
N ILE A 596 5.03 6.92 16.96
CA ILE A 596 6.36 6.43 16.58
C ILE A 596 6.25 5.48 15.40
N GLU A 597 7.25 5.54 14.53
CA GLU A 597 7.47 4.55 13.48
C GLU A 597 8.69 3.71 13.84
N THR A 598 8.58 2.40 13.67
CA THR A 598 9.65 1.42 13.86
C THR A 598 9.82 0.58 12.58
N LYS A 599 11.01 0.00 12.38
CA LYS A 599 11.33 -0.78 11.16
C LYS A 599 10.44 -2.00 10.96
N ASN A 600 10.12 -2.70 12.05
CA ASN A 600 9.40 -3.99 12.03
C ASN A 600 7.88 -3.82 12.15
N HIS A 601 7.36 -2.59 12.07
CA HIS A 601 5.91 -2.28 12.03
C HIS A 601 5.11 -2.62 13.31
N ASN A 602 5.77 -3.07 14.37
CA ASN A 602 5.16 -3.25 15.68
C ASN A 602 6.17 -2.98 16.80
N PHE A 603 5.65 -2.83 18.03
CA PHE A 603 6.44 -2.77 19.26
C PHE A 603 5.58 -3.15 20.47
N VAL A 604 6.22 -3.37 21.62
CA VAL A 604 5.55 -3.65 22.89
C VAL A 604 5.30 -2.36 23.68
N ALA A 605 4.03 -2.05 23.94
CA ALA A 605 3.58 -0.86 24.65
C ALA A 605 2.66 -1.23 25.83
N ASN A 606 3.04 -0.85 27.06
CA ASN A 606 2.34 -1.26 28.29
C ASN A 606 2.05 -2.78 28.36
N GLY A 607 2.91 -3.60 27.75
CA GLY A 607 2.80 -5.06 27.73
C GLY A 607 1.88 -5.62 26.65
N LEU A 608 1.32 -4.78 25.77
CA LEU A 608 0.57 -5.20 24.58
C LEU A 608 1.45 -5.05 23.33
N VAL A 609 1.24 -5.89 22.32
CA VAL A 609 1.83 -5.66 20.99
C VAL A 609 0.93 -4.71 20.22
N VAL A 610 1.48 -3.57 19.81
CA VAL A 610 0.76 -2.53 19.07
C VAL A 610 1.35 -2.35 17.68
N HIS A 611 0.52 -1.93 16.73
CA HIS A 611 0.99 -1.66 15.37
C HIS A 611 1.56 -0.23 15.28
N ASN A 612 2.51 -0.02 14.38
CA ASN A 612 3.02 1.31 14.06
C ASN A 612 2.03 2.14 13.23
N SER A 613 2.19 3.45 13.27
CA SER A 613 1.46 4.36 12.39
C SER A 613 1.69 4.12 10.91
N ALA A 614 0.60 3.80 10.21
CA ALA A 614 0.23 4.05 8.81
C ALA A 614 1.21 3.73 7.65
N ALA A 615 2.47 3.35 7.85
CA ALA A 615 3.38 2.94 6.76
C ALA A 615 3.11 1.51 6.24
N ARG A 616 2.16 0.77 6.85
CA ARG A 616 1.65 -0.48 6.28
C ARG A 616 0.67 -0.25 5.12
N TYR A 617 -0.07 0.86 5.13
CA TYR A 617 -0.86 1.30 3.99
C TYR A 617 0.00 1.90 2.87
N SER A 618 1.33 1.97 3.00
CA SER A 618 2.22 2.20 1.86
C SER A 618 2.87 0.90 1.37
N ARG A 619 3.22 -0.05 2.25
CA ARG A 619 3.88 -1.31 1.83
C ARG A 619 2.92 -2.44 1.41
N VAL A 620 1.77 -2.60 2.07
CA VAL A 620 0.70 -3.51 1.61
C VAL A 620 0.07 -2.94 0.35
N THR A 621 -0.04 -1.61 0.23
CA THR A 621 -0.51 -0.98 -1.00
C THR A 621 0.54 -0.99 -2.10
N GLU A 622 1.84 -0.94 -1.83
CA GLU A 622 2.90 -1.22 -2.81
C GLU A 622 2.84 -2.67 -3.29
N GLY A 623 2.70 -3.65 -2.39
CA GLY A 623 2.53 -5.05 -2.77
C GLY A 623 1.27 -5.32 -3.60
N LEU A 624 0.12 -4.77 -3.17
CA LEU A 624 -1.15 -4.85 -3.90
C LEU A 624 -1.13 -4.02 -5.19
N ALA A 625 -0.44 -2.88 -5.22
CA ALA A 625 -0.25 -2.08 -6.44
C ALA A 625 0.60 -2.82 -7.45
N LYS A 626 1.66 -3.52 -7.01
CA LYS A 626 2.49 -4.35 -7.88
C LYS A 626 1.70 -5.52 -8.47
N GLU A 627 0.90 -6.22 -7.66
CA GLU A 627 -0.02 -7.26 -8.19
C GLU A 627 -1.08 -6.66 -9.14
N PHE A 628 -1.59 -5.47 -8.82
CA PHE A 628 -2.53 -4.75 -9.67
C PHE A 628 -1.92 -4.36 -11.02
N PHE A 629 -0.70 -3.81 -11.03
CA PHE A 629 0.05 -3.48 -12.25
C PHE A 629 0.28 -4.72 -13.10
N ARG A 630 0.68 -5.85 -12.48
CA ARG A 630 0.86 -7.11 -13.21
C ARG A 630 -0.44 -7.59 -13.86
N ARG A 631 -1.57 -7.50 -13.16
CA ARG A 631 -2.90 -7.86 -13.72
C ARG A 631 -3.30 -6.96 -14.89
N VAL A 632 -2.99 -5.66 -14.81
CA VAL A 632 -3.25 -4.72 -15.92
C VAL A 632 -2.36 -5.05 -17.12
N ALA A 633 -1.08 -5.34 -16.91
CA ALA A 633 -0.16 -5.72 -17.97
C ALA A 633 -0.53 -7.05 -18.63
N GLU A 634 -1.00 -8.04 -17.86
CA GLU A 634 -1.60 -9.28 -18.39
C GLU A 634 -2.82 -8.98 -19.26
N GLY A 635 -3.71 -8.08 -18.81
CA GLY A 635 -4.86 -7.63 -19.59
C GLY A 635 -4.47 -6.94 -20.91
N MET A 636 -3.44 -6.10 -20.88
CA MET A 636 -2.88 -5.50 -22.10
C MET A 636 -2.29 -6.55 -23.04
N LYS A 637 -1.61 -7.56 -22.49
CA LYS A 637 -1.08 -8.69 -23.28
C LYS A 637 -2.20 -9.44 -23.99
N GLU A 638 -3.28 -9.78 -23.29
CA GLU A 638 -4.44 -10.47 -23.87
C GLU A 638 -5.08 -9.68 -25.03
N ILE A 639 -5.15 -8.35 -24.91
CA ILE A 639 -5.87 -7.50 -25.88
C ILE A 639 -4.97 -7.08 -27.05
N PHE A 640 -3.72 -6.67 -26.78
CA PHE A 640 -2.87 -5.98 -27.74
C PHE A 640 -1.79 -6.85 -28.39
N PHE A 641 -1.39 -7.97 -27.78
CA PHE A 641 -0.18 -8.71 -28.20
C PHE A 641 -0.25 -9.29 -29.62
N ASP A 642 -1.42 -9.82 -29.98
CA ASP A 642 -1.70 -10.43 -31.29
C ASP A 642 -2.52 -9.51 -32.22
N MET A 643 -2.70 -8.24 -31.85
CA MET A 643 -3.48 -7.29 -32.65
C MET A 643 -2.66 -6.83 -33.88
N PRO A 644 -3.06 -7.20 -35.12
CA PRO A 644 -2.23 -6.96 -36.31
C PRO A 644 -2.14 -5.47 -36.69
N LYS A 645 -3.18 -4.70 -36.38
CA LYS A 645 -3.35 -3.29 -36.78
C LYS A 645 -2.85 -2.27 -35.72
N LEU A 646 -2.29 -2.74 -34.60
CA LEU A 646 -1.87 -1.86 -33.50
C LEU A 646 -0.60 -1.06 -33.84
N LYS A 647 -0.76 0.25 -34.03
CA LYS A 647 0.31 1.20 -34.39
C LYS A 647 1.14 1.68 -33.20
N GLY A 648 0.52 1.83 -32.03
CA GLY A 648 1.18 2.31 -30.82
C GLY A 648 0.28 2.24 -29.59
N ILE A 649 0.85 2.48 -28.41
CA ILE A 649 0.17 2.48 -27.12
C ILE A 649 0.41 3.80 -26.39
N LEU A 650 -0.67 4.42 -25.93
CA LEU A 650 -0.67 5.62 -25.09
C LEU A 650 -0.95 5.24 -23.64
N ILE A 651 -0.17 5.78 -22.70
CA ILE A 651 -0.35 5.55 -21.26
C ILE A 651 -0.58 6.88 -20.54
N GLY A 652 -1.68 7.00 -19.81
CA GLY A 652 -2.04 8.16 -19.01
C GLY A 652 -2.14 7.83 -17.53
N GLY A 653 -1.67 8.71 -16.66
CA GLY A 653 -1.84 8.57 -15.22
C GLY A 653 -1.10 9.63 -14.39
N PRO A 654 -1.41 9.80 -13.10
CA PRO A 654 -0.73 10.76 -12.25
C PRO A 654 0.70 10.31 -11.92
N ILE A 655 1.65 11.25 -11.77
CA ILE A 655 3.01 10.97 -11.28
C ILE A 655 2.94 10.52 -9.80
N PRO A 656 3.64 9.44 -9.38
CA PRO A 656 4.56 8.57 -10.14
C PRO A 656 3.91 7.31 -10.73
N THR A 657 2.60 7.12 -10.60
CA THR A 657 1.92 5.83 -10.81
C THR A 657 2.12 5.20 -12.18
N LYS A 658 2.17 6.00 -13.25
CA LYS A 658 2.40 5.49 -14.61
C LYS A 658 3.86 5.08 -14.86
N GLU A 659 4.81 5.70 -14.18
CA GLU A 659 6.23 5.34 -14.22
C GLU A 659 6.42 4.01 -13.48
N ASP A 660 5.85 3.92 -12.27
CA ASP A 660 5.80 2.69 -11.46
C ASP A 660 5.19 1.53 -12.27
N PHE A 661 4.12 1.76 -13.03
CA PHE A 661 3.52 0.72 -13.89
C PHE A 661 4.46 0.24 -15.01
N ILE A 662 5.15 1.16 -15.68
CA ILE A 662 6.07 0.81 -16.80
C ILE A 662 7.28 0.02 -16.30
N ASP A 663 7.73 0.30 -15.08
CA ASP A 663 8.90 -0.33 -14.48
C ASP A 663 8.56 -1.62 -13.72
N GLU A 664 7.44 -1.65 -12.99
CA GLU A 664 7.10 -2.76 -12.09
C GLU A 664 5.96 -3.66 -12.59
N GLY A 665 5.23 -3.26 -13.65
CA GLY A 665 4.06 -3.98 -14.14
C GLY A 665 4.35 -5.24 -14.97
N ASP A 666 5.61 -5.60 -15.20
CA ASP A 666 6.02 -6.76 -16.01
C ASP A 666 5.42 -6.77 -17.44
N LEU A 667 5.29 -5.60 -18.08
CA LEU A 667 4.81 -5.50 -19.45
C LEU A 667 5.79 -6.17 -20.44
N VAL A 668 5.25 -7.00 -21.34
CA VAL A 668 6.05 -7.72 -22.34
C VAL A 668 6.83 -6.75 -23.23
N THR A 669 8.11 -7.04 -23.51
CA THR A 669 9.03 -6.17 -24.27
C THR A 669 8.44 -5.66 -25.59
N LYS A 670 7.77 -6.53 -26.36
CA LYS A 670 7.11 -6.19 -27.63
C LYS A 670 6.04 -5.09 -27.48
N LEU A 671 5.34 -5.04 -26.35
CA LEU A 671 4.35 -3.99 -26.06
C LEU A 671 5.02 -2.74 -25.48
N LYS A 672 6.06 -2.91 -24.65
CA LYS A 672 6.85 -1.80 -24.10
C LYS A 672 7.51 -0.97 -25.20
N GLU A 673 8.02 -1.62 -26.25
CA GLU A 673 8.58 -0.96 -27.46
C GLU A 673 7.53 -0.24 -28.31
N LYS A 674 6.23 -0.56 -28.14
CA LYS A 674 5.12 0.09 -28.83
C LYS A 674 4.53 1.27 -28.06
N ILE A 675 5.05 1.60 -26.87
CA ILE A 675 4.60 2.79 -26.13
C ILE A 675 5.10 4.04 -26.85
N ILE A 676 4.17 4.91 -27.26
CA ILE A 676 4.48 6.11 -28.05
C ILE A 676 4.44 7.38 -27.19
N ALA A 677 3.58 7.43 -26.18
CA ALA A 677 3.49 8.57 -25.27
C ALA A 677 3.05 8.15 -23.86
N VAL A 678 3.53 8.92 -22.89
CA VAL A 678 3.23 8.76 -21.47
C VAL A 678 2.83 10.15 -20.92
N LYS A 679 1.58 10.33 -20.49
CA LYS A 679 1.01 11.64 -20.14
C LYS A 679 0.42 11.71 -18.73
N ASP A 680 0.34 12.92 -18.19
CA ASP A 680 -0.27 13.23 -16.90
C ASP A 680 -1.78 13.38 -17.02
N VAL A 681 -2.52 12.35 -16.62
CA VAL A 681 -4.00 12.32 -16.65
C VAL A 681 -4.52 11.97 -15.26
N GLY A 682 -5.47 12.76 -14.76
CA GLY A 682 -6.02 12.63 -13.39
C GLY A 682 -7.23 11.70 -13.26
N TYR A 683 -7.78 11.21 -14.36
CA TYR A 683 -8.99 10.39 -14.42
C TYR A 683 -8.66 9.01 -15.00
N THR A 684 -9.34 7.96 -14.52
CA THR A 684 -9.11 6.56 -14.92
C THR A 684 -10.31 5.92 -15.61
N ASP A 685 -11.27 6.72 -16.03
CA ASP A 685 -12.49 6.32 -16.73
C ASP A 685 -12.41 6.72 -18.23
N GLU A 686 -13.55 6.63 -18.93
CA GLU A 686 -13.65 7.00 -20.34
C GLU A 686 -13.18 8.44 -20.61
N HIS A 687 -13.49 9.37 -19.71
CA HIS A 687 -13.05 10.75 -19.82
C HIS A 687 -11.52 10.89 -19.69
N GLY A 688 -10.89 10.05 -18.86
CA GLY A 688 -9.43 9.95 -18.83
C GLY A 688 -8.83 9.54 -20.17
N LEU A 689 -9.45 8.60 -20.88
CA LEU A 689 -8.99 8.17 -22.20
C LEU A 689 -9.11 9.30 -23.24
N GLU A 690 -10.20 10.07 -23.21
CA GLU A 690 -10.38 11.25 -24.07
C GLU A 690 -9.25 12.26 -23.85
N LEU A 691 -8.97 12.61 -22.59
CA LEU A 691 -7.92 13.56 -22.23
C LEU A 691 -6.53 13.05 -22.64
N LEU A 692 -6.27 11.74 -22.50
CA LEU A 692 -5.01 11.12 -22.92
C LEU A 692 -4.78 11.28 -24.42
N VAL A 693 -5.82 11.07 -25.24
CA VAL A 693 -5.73 11.23 -26.69
C VAL A 693 -5.49 12.69 -27.05
N GLU A 694 -6.21 13.63 -26.42
CA GLU A 694 -6.05 15.06 -26.66
C GLU A 694 -4.61 15.53 -26.35
N GLN A 695 -4.05 15.11 -25.22
CA GLN A 695 -2.69 15.47 -24.82
C GLN A 695 -1.57 14.78 -25.63
N SER A 696 -1.91 13.71 -26.36
CA SER A 696 -0.94 12.92 -27.13
C SER A 696 -1.03 13.15 -28.64
N TRP A 697 -1.80 14.15 -29.08
CA TRP A 697 -1.99 14.46 -30.49
C TRP A 697 -0.67 14.67 -31.25
N GLU A 698 0.26 15.42 -30.67
CA GLU A 698 1.58 15.66 -31.26
C GLU A 698 2.42 14.38 -31.38
N ASP A 699 2.34 13.48 -30.39
CA ASP A 699 3.10 12.23 -30.38
C ASP A 699 2.58 11.24 -31.44
N ILE A 700 1.25 11.19 -31.62
CA ILE A 700 0.61 10.39 -32.68
C ILE A 700 1.08 10.90 -34.05
N ALA A 701 1.09 12.22 -34.26
CA ALA A 701 1.56 12.83 -35.50
C ALA A 701 3.07 12.58 -35.75
N GLN A 702 3.90 12.61 -34.71
CA GLN A 702 5.34 12.31 -34.83
C GLN A 702 5.64 10.87 -35.24
N GLN A 703 4.80 9.90 -34.83
CA GLN A 703 4.95 8.49 -35.21
C GLN A 703 4.92 8.31 -36.75
N GLU A 704 4.05 9.05 -37.43
CA GLU A 704 3.96 9.04 -38.90
C GLU A 704 5.24 9.61 -39.53
N LEU A 705 5.77 10.71 -39.01
CA LEU A 705 7.03 11.33 -39.45
C LEU A 705 8.26 10.41 -39.24
N ILE A 706 8.30 9.65 -38.15
CA ILE A 706 9.39 8.69 -37.87
C ILE A 706 9.37 7.53 -38.88
N LYS A 707 8.17 7.08 -39.30
CA LYS A 707 8.03 6.03 -40.33
C LYS A 707 8.57 6.53 -41.67
N GLU A 708 8.20 7.76 -42.08
CA GLU A 708 8.75 8.40 -43.28
C GLU A 708 10.27 8.48 -43.23
N LYS A 709 10.85 8.91 -42.10
CA LYS A 709 12.30 8.99 -41.92
C LYS A 709 13.01 7.64 -42.06
N LYS A 710 12.46 6.56 -41.50
CA LYS A 710 13.02 5.20 -41.65
C LYS A 710 12.99 4.72 -43.11
N ILE A 711 11.90 5.00 -43.82
CA ILE A 711 11.76 4.66 -45.24
C ILE A 711 12.78 5.43 -46.08
N LEU A 712 12.92 6.74 -45.86
CA LEU A 712 13.93 7.57 -46.53
C LEU A 712 15.35 7.12 -46.22
N THR A 713 15.65 6.77 -44.96
CA THR A 713 16.95 6.22 -44.58
C THR A 713 17.24 4.93 -45.34
N THR A 714 16.26 4.03 -45.43
CA THR A 714 16.37 2.76 -46.17
C THR A 714 16.63 3.01 -47.66
N PHE A 715 15.95 4.00 -48.24
CA PHE A 715 16.17 4.42 -49.63
C PHE A 715 17.56 5.00 -49.86
N PHE A 716 18.03 5.92 -49.01
CA PHE A 716 19.37 6.50 -49.12
C PHE A 716 20.48 5.46 -48.91
N ASP A 717 20.29 4.54 -47.96
CA ASP A 717 21.19 3.39 -47.75
C ASP A 717 21.25 2.48 -48.98
N ALA A 718 20.09 2.19 -49.59
CA ALA A 718 20.03 1.41 -50.83
C ALA A 718 20.71 2.15 -51.99
N LEU A 719 20.54 3.47 -52.10
CA LEU A 719 21.19 4.31 -53.11
C LEU A 719 22.72 4.42 -52.92
N GLY A 720 23.19 4.29 -51.68
CA GLY A 720 24.62 4.27 -51.34
C GLY A 720 25.29 2.90 -51.54
N LYS A 721 24.63 1.81 -51.12
CA LYS A 721 25.24 0.46 -51.03
C LYS A 721 24.81 -0.51 -52.14
N LYS A 722 23.64 -0.30 -52.76
CA LYS A 722 23.01 -1.18 -53.75
C LYS A 722 22.38 -0.36 -54.88
N ARG A 723 23.22 0.41 -55.59
CA ARG A 723 22.78 1.33 -56.66
C ARG A 723 21.95 0.62 -57.72
N GLU A 724 22.29 -0.63 -58.02
CA GLU A 724 21.62 -1.51 -58.97
C GLU A 724 20.16 -1.87 -58.58
N LYS A 725 19.76 -1.63 -57.33
CA LYS A 725 18.40 -1.86 -56.82
C LYS A 725 17.65 -0.58 -56.48
N THR A 726 18.13 0.57 -56.94
CA THR A 726 17.44 1.84 -56.73
C THR A 726 17.37 2.63 -58.02
N THR A 727 16.25 3.30 -58.25
CA THR A 727 16.12 4.25 -59.35
C THR A 727 15.53 5.57 -58.83
N TYR A 728 15.83 6.66 -59.52
CA TYR A 728 15.34 7.99 -59.17
C TYR A 728 15.24 8.88 -60.40
N GLY A 729 14.42 9.91 -60.29
CA GLY A 729 13.98 10.75 -61.40
C GLY A 729 12.70 10.21 -62.03
N TYR A 730 11.82 11.12 -62.46
CA TYR A 730 10.50 10.79 -62.98
C TYR A 730 10.52 9.75 -64.11
N GLU A 731 11.28 9.99 -65.18
CA GLU A 731 11.30 9.10 -66.36
C GLU A 731 11.82 7.70 -66.06
N LYS A 732 12.91 7.60 -65.27
CA LYS A 732 13.49 6.29 -64.90
C LYS A 732 12.59 5.53 -63.92
N THR A 733 11.97 6.24 -62.98
CA THR A 733 11.02 5.64 -62.03
C THR A 733 9.76 5.14 -62.74
N LYS A 734 9.26 5.92 -63.71
CA LYS A 734 8.14 5.54 -64.58
C LYS A 734 8.46 4.28 -65.39
N ALA A 735 9.60 4.25 -66.08
CA ALA A 735 10.02 3.09 -66.85
C ALA A 735 10.19 1.82 -65.98
N ALA A 736 10.66 1.99 -64.75
CA ALA A 736 10.77 0.87 -63.80
C ALA A 736 9.39 0.34 -63.34
N LEU A 737 8.42 1.23 -63.12
CA LEU A 737 7.04 0.86 -62.80
C LEU A 737 6.35 0.14 -63.97
N GLU A 738 6.52 0.63 -65.20
CA GLU A 738 5.98 0.01 -66.40
C GLU A 738 6.52 -1.41 -66.61
N ARG A 739 7.77 -1.67 -66.20
CA ARG A 739 8.41 -2.99 -66.24
C ARG A 739 8.10 -3.87 -65.01
N GLY A 740 7.28 -3.38 -64.07
CA GLY A 740 6.86 -4.12 -62.86
C GLY A 740 7.99 -4.41 -61.86
N ALA A 741 9.10 -3.69 -61.95
CA ALA A 741 10.31 -3.98 -61.18
C ALA A 741 10.37 -3.23 -59.85
N VAL A 742 9.44 -2.32 -59.58
CA VAL A 742 9.44 -1.53 -58.35
C VAL A 742 8.86 -2.34 -57.18
N GLU A 743 9.57 -2.34 -56.07
CA GLU A 743 9.11 -2.88 -54.79
C GLU A 743 8.39 -1.81 -53.98
N LEU A 744 9.04 -0.64 -53.87
CA LEU A 744 8.57 0.50 -53.10
C LEU A 744 8.77 1.78 -53.91
N LEU A 745 7.69 2.53 -54.11
CA LEU A 745 7.68 3.81 -54.81
C LEU A 745 7.60 4.96 -53.81
N LEU A 746 8.50 5.93 -53.93
CA LEU A 746 8.56 7.15 -53.13
C LEU A 746 8.28 8.36 -54.03
N ILE A 747 7.28 9.16 -53.65
CA ILE A 747 6.87 10.34 -54.42
C ILE A 747 6.87 11.56 -53.51
N SER A 748 7.50 12.66 -53.90
CA SER A 748 7.41 13.92 -53.13
C SER A 748 6.07 14.61 -53.37
N ASP A 749 5.50 15.19 -52.31
CA ASP A 749 4.31 16.04 -52.37
C ASP A 749 4.45 17.28 -53.28
N LYS A 750 5.69 17.68 -53.63
CA LYS A 750 5.99 18.80 -54.54
C LYS A 750 6.08 18.44 -56.02
N LEU A 751 5.98 17.16 -56.38
CA LEU A 751 5.97 16.74 -57.78
C LEU A 751 4.70 17.28 -58.49
N PRO A 752 4.75 17.67 -59.78
CA PRO A 752 3.55 18.10 -60.50
C PRO A 752 2.41 17.09 -60.39
N LYS A 753 1.19 17.56 -60.11
CA LYS A 753 0.02 16.71 -59.86
C LYS A 753 -0.26 15.70 -60.97
N GLU A 754 0.02 16.05 -62.23
CA GLU A 754 -0.13 15.14 -63.37
C GLU A 754 0.86 13.97 -63.32
N GLN A 755 2.09 14.23 -62.89
CA GLN A 755 3.14 13.23 -62.74
C GLN A 755 2.87 12.30 -61.55
N ILE A 756 2.37 12.84 -60.43
CA ILE A 756 1.97 12.03 -59.26
C ILE A 756 0.88 11.04 -59.67
N LYS A 757 -0.20 11.52 -60.30
CA LYS A 757 -1.32 10.68 -60.75
C LYS A 757 -0.87 9.58 -61.71
N MET A 758 0.03 9.89 -62.64
CA MET A 758 0.57 8.92 -63.59
C MET A 758 1.36 7.82 -62.88
N LEU A 759 2.25 8.17 -61.94
CA LEU A 759 3.05 7.21 -61.18
C LEU A 759 2.18 6.35 -60.25
N GLU A 760 1.19 6.94 -59.58
CA GLU A 760 0.21 6.23 -58.75
C GLU A 760 -0.61 5.22 -59.56
N ALA A 761 -1.06 5.60 -60.76
CA ALA A 761 -1.80 4.72 -61.66
C ALA A 761 -0.95 3.51 -62.11
N LEU A 762 0.33 3.74 -62.45
CA LEU A 762 1.26 2.67 -62.84
C LEU A 762 1.65 1.77 -61.65
N ALA A 763 1.77 2.34 -60.45
CA ALA A 763 2.02 1.58 -59.22
C ALA A 763 0.84 0.67 -58.87
N LEU A 764 -0.39 1.16 -59.06
CA LEU A 764 -1.61 0.39 -58.84
C LEU A 764 -1.71 -0.82 -59.78
N LEU A 765 -1.37 -0.64 -61.07
CA LEU A 765 -1.35 -1.72 -62.07
C LEU A 765 -0.28 -2.80 -61.77
N SER A 766 0.84 -2.40 -61.15
CA SER A 766 1.96 -3.29 -60.83
C SER A 766 1.92 -3.87 -59.39
N GLY A 767 0.94 -3.48 -58.58
CA GLY A 767 0.82 -3.90 -57.18
C GLY A 767 1.98 -3.40 -56.31
N THR A 768 2.44 -2.19 -56.56
CA THR A 768 3.59 -1.55 -55.89
C THR A 768 3.12 -0.69 -54.72
N GLU A 769 3.79 -0.77 -53.57
CA GLU A 769 3.51 0.11 -52.43
C GLU A 769 3.97 1.54 -52.72
N VAL A 770 3.08 2.52 -52.54
CA VAL A 770 3.36 3.94 -52.78
C VAL A 770 3.40 4.69 -51.46
N VAL A 771 4.47 5.46 -51.25
CA VAL A 771 4.63 6.33 -50.09
C VAL A 771 4.86 7.76 -50.57
N ILE A 772 4.00 8.68 -50.11
CA ILE A 772 4.17 10.11 -50.35
C ILE A 772 5.12 10.66 -49.28
N ILE A 773 6.09 11.46 -49.69
CA ILE A 773 7.10 12.06 -48.84
C ILE A 773 6.85 13.57 -48.79
N GLY A 774 6.58 14.09 -47.59
CA GLY A 774 6.51 15.53 -47.35
C GLY A 774 7.89 16.18 -47.31
N THR A 775 8.00 17.43 -47.76
CA THR A 775 9.26 18.22 -47.70
C THR A 775 9.44 19.00 -46.40
N GLU A 776 8.65 18.71 -45.36
CA GLU A 776 8.69 19.47 -44.11
C GLU A 776 9.93 19.16 -43.26
N ASN A 777 10.54 17.98 -43.48
CA ASN A 777 11.73 17.50 -42.78
C ASN A 777 12.97 17.53 -43.68
N GLN A 778 14.16 17.65 -43.05
CA GLN A 778 15.45 17.76 -43.73
C GLN A 778 15.74 16.59 -44.71
N ASP A 779 15.35 15.37 -44.32
CA ASP A 779 15.51 14.16 -45.15
C ASP A 779 14.55 14.17 -46.37
N GLY A 780 13.35 14.72 -46.21
CA GLY A 780 12.35 14.86 -47.29
C GLY A 780 12.77 15.93 -48.31
N ASP A 781 13.33 17.04 -47.84
CA ASP A 781 13.93 18.06 -48.70
C ASP A 781 15.17 17.51 -49.43
N GLN A 782 16.01 16.72 -48.75
CA GLN A 782 17.12 16.02 -49.39
C GLN A 782 16.64 15.03 -50.47
N PHE A 783 15.55 14.30 -50.21
CA PHE A 783 14.95 13.39 -51.18
C PHE A 783 14.47 14.13 -52.43
N LEU A 784 13.72 15.23 -52.26
CA LEU A 784 13.27 16.06 -53.38
C LEU A 784 14.45 16.59 -54.20
N ASN A 785 15.47 17.12 -53.52
CA ASN A 785 16.63 17.72 -54.16
C ASN A 785 17.45 16.70 -54.97
N LEU A 786 17.64 15.49 -54.44
CA LEU A 786 18.41 14.41 -55.06
C LEU A 786 17.64 13.71 -56.20
N THR A 787 16.37 13.39 -55.97
CA THR A 787 15.58 12.54 -56.87
C THR A 787 14.70 13.33 -57.85
N LYS A 788 14.64 14.66 -57.69
CA LYS A 788 13.67 15.54 -58.37
C LYS A 788 12.22 15.10 -58.14
N GLY A 789 11.95 14.50 -56.98
CA GLY A 789 10.61 14.21 -56.47
C GLY A 789 10.07 12.82 -56.76
N ALA A 790 10.82 11.93 -57.42
CA ALA A 790 10.41 10.54 -57.65
C ALA A 790 11.59 9.58 -57.48
N GLY A 791 11.43 8.55 -56.64
CA GLY A 791 12.43 7.53 -56.38
C GLY A 791 11.78 6.17 -56.12
N ALA A 792 12.51 5.09 -56.35
CA ALA A 792 12.01 3.74 -56.17
C ALA A 792 13.10 2.77 -55.73
N ILE A 793 12.73 1.81 -54.88
CA ILE A 793 13.51 0.60 -54.59
C ILE A 793 13.00 -0.51 -55.51
N LEU A 794 13.92 -1.22 -56.18
CA LEU A 794 13.62 -2.21 -57.19
C LEU A 794 13.72 -3.64 -56.62
N ARG A 795 12.77 -4.50 -56.99
CA ARG A 795 12.77 -5.95 -56.71
C ARG A 795 13.96 -6.63 -57.40
N PHE A 796 14.22 -6.22 -58.65
CA PHE A 796 15.32 -6.70 -59.50
C PHE A 796 15.92 -5.55 -60.31
N GLN A 797 17.19 -5.70 -60.70
CA GLN A 797 17.92 -4.67 -61.46
C GLN A 797 17.30 -4.46 -62.84
N ILE A 798 17.27 -3.21 -63.30
CA ILE A 798 16.87 -2.83 -64.65
C ILE A 798 17.97 -1.97 -65.26
N ASP A 799 18.33 -2.27 -66.51
CA ASP A 799 19.18 -1.40 -67.31
C ASP A 799 18.30 -0.37 -68.05
N PHE A 800 18.68 0.90 -67.95
CA PHE A 800 17.95 2.05 -68.49
C PHE A 800 18.57 2.57 -69.81
N ASP A 801 19.41 1.76 -70.45
CA ASP A 801 20.06 2.05 -71.74
C ASP A 801 19.09 2.08 -72.92
#